data_AF-A0A239GT80-F1
#
_entry.id   AF-A0A239GT80-F1
#
_cell.length_a   1.000
_cell.length_b   1.000
_cell.length_c   1.000
_cell.angle_alpha   90.00
_cell.angle_beta   90.00
_cell.angle_gamma   90.00
#
_symmetry.space_group_name_H-M   'P 1'
#
loop_
_entity.id
_entity.type
_entity.pdbx_description
1 polymer ?
#
loop_
_entity_poly.entity_id
_entity_poly.type
_entity_poly.pdbx_seq_one_letter_code
_entity_poly.pdbx_strand_id
1 'polypeptide(L)'
;MQPRIIGETARFLAISDPGRLRLRSATATTVTVVLAMLVLLPSSAALGQPITVAMIGTVVAMQSSAAVKDKDQRSRIVTTLFLVFPAIGAVTLSAVLSQFGKIADVGFIVVLFAAVWVRRYGPRGTALGMVAFICYFFALFLRATPGQVPMLAASIVVGVAVSLVVRTVILPDRPRLELQRLVRALRASCIDVLDVASNRGDRNIDLLRKKLDRLGSTALMIDDWLDRNDAAQLLSVTNADLSLRIFDAQIATEQLVSALWALDPGKPWPKQLGQATTALGSCLLNNPPEDQLRAARRLAASAADKADPSTQAGIATAVAMRAVQAHIAIHHITNNALRSESEPSEDDDKVDDETTGLNPSTKAAIQVAVATSAATVLGELISPDRWYWAVLTAFLVFTGASTRGEILTRAGHRVVGTIAGVLAGVVLSAMVGHNQPLQVVLLVVCVFFAFYLVTVAYALLSFFITVMLAMLYGLLGTFSVDVLELRIYETAAGGLVGIASAYFIFSTGTRSTMTEKIDDYLDQMSAIVDTAIGSVVEPGRDTDLVADMRKLDNALKDLVAAGKPLEMGPTTRTRHGAKRLLRIMTVSNRSGHALARAGVGASRAEKTSGPSDATATALRDAADVTKTMIDDVKRALSGEHVEPPEKLTETSALDVMLASTTTPGSVRSAVRSLSTLNRTMGEVFTRA
;
A
#
# COMPACT_ATOMS: atom_id res chain seq x y z
N MET A 1 -31.10 21.13 -6.57
CA MET A 1 -30.29 20.74 -5.39
C MET A 1 -29.61 19.37 -5.53
N GLN A 2 -30.20 18.39 -6.24
CA GLN A 2 -29.61 17.05 -6.46
C GLN A 2 -28.30 16.97 -7.29
N PRO A 3 -28.01 17.79 -8.32
CA PRO A 3 -26.79 17.59 -9.13
C PRO A 3 -25.49 18.03 -8.43
N ARG A 4 -25.58 18.91 -7.42
CA ARG A 4 -24.42 19.38 -6.64
C ARG A 4 -23.90 18.31 -5.67
N ILE A 5 -24.81 17.58 -5.02
CA ILE A 5 -24.47 16.49 -4.09
C ILE A 5 -23.82 15.33 -4.83
N ILE A 6 -24.27 15.01 -6.04
CA ILE A 6 -23.65 13.96 -6.88
C ILE A 6 -22.24 14.38 -7.31
N GLY A 7 -22.05 15.66 -7.67
CA GLY A 7 -20.73 16.20 -7.99
C GLY A 7 -19.76 16.20 -6.80
N GLU A 8 -20.22 16.57 -5.61
CA GLU A 8 -19.41 16.59 -4.38
C GLU A 8 -19.12 15.19 -3.85
N THR A 9 -20.07 14.27 -3.89
CA THR A 9 -19.86 12.86 -3.53
C THR A 9 -18.94 12.17 -4.52
N ALA A 10 -19.10 12.39 -5.83
CA ALA A 10 -18.18 11.86 -6.84
C ALA A 10 -16.76 12.43 -6.68
N ARG A 11 -16.63 13.71 -6.31
CA ARG A 11 -15.35 14.36 -6.01
C ARG A 11 -14.74 13.80 -4.72
N PHE A 12 -15.52 13.61 -3.66
CA PHE A 12 -15.08 13.00 -2.40
C PHE A 12 -14.66 11.53 -2.58
N LEU A 13 -15.41 10.75 -3.36
CA LEU A 13 -15.07 9.38 -3.75
C LEU A 13 -13.80 9.32 -4.60
N ALA A 14 -13.63 10.26 -5.55
CA ALA A 14 -12.42 10.35 -6.37
C ALA A 14 -11.18 10.82 -5.57
N ILE A 15 -11.39 11.57 -4.48
CA ILE A 15 -10.33 11.97 -3.54
C ILE A 15 -9.98 10.82 -2.59
N SER A 16 -10.97 10.03 -2.16
CA SER A 16 -10.81 8.96 -1.14
C SER A 16 -10.38 7.60 -1.72
N ASP A 17 -10.63 7.34 -3.00
CA ASP A 17 -10.24 6.12 -3.72
C ASP A 17 -9.77 6.45 -5.15
N PRO A 18 -8.57 7.06 -5.31
CA PRO A 18 -8.00 7.33 -6.62
C PRO A 18 -7.80 6.00 -7.37
N GLY A 19 -8.35 5.90 -8.58
CA GLY A 19 -8.33 4.65 -9.36
C GLY A 19 -9.55 3.74 -9.16
N ARG A 20 -10.44 4.03 -8.19
CA ARG A 20 -11.66 3.25 -7.85
C ARG A 20 -11.37 1.79 -7.50
N LEU A 21 -10.21 1.51 -6.90
CA LEU A 21 -9.75 0.15 -6.62
C LEU A 21 -10.58 -0.49 -5.51
N ARG A 22 -10.85 0.27 -4.45
CA ARG A 22 -11.68 -0.18 -3.32
C ARG A 22 -13.11 -0.40 -3.76
N LEU A 23 -13.66 0.57 -4.52
CA LEU A 23 -15.01 0.47 -5.07
C LEU A 23 -15.16 -0.78 -5.94
N ARG A 24 -14.20 -1.02 -6.82
CA ARG A 24 -14.20 -2.19 -7.69
C ARG A 24 -14.12 -3.49 -6.89
N SER A 25 -13.18 -3.61 -5.97
CA SER A 25 -13.03 -4.81 -5.13
C SER A 25 -14.32 -5.11 -4.37
N ALA A 26 -14.91 -4.10 -3.73
CA ALA A 26 -16.17 -4.24 -3.00
C ALA A 26 -17.34 -4.64 -3.92
N THR A 27 -17.43 -4.01 -5.09
CA THR A 27 -18.47 -4.31 -6.09
C THR A 27 -18.32 -5.74 -6.61
N ALA A 28 -17.10 -6.18 -6.91
CA ALA A 28 -16.83 -7.55 -7.37
C ALA A 28 -17.29 -8.58 -6.34
N THR A 29 -16.88 -8.43 -5.08
CA THR A 29 -17.32 -9.35 -4.01
C THR A 29 -18.82 -9.31 -3.78
N THR A 30 -19.44 -8.13 -3.83
CA THR A 30 -20.89 -7.97 -3.66
C THR A 30 -21.66 -8.64 -4.80
N VAL A 31 -21.25 -8.42 -6.05
CA VAL A 31 -21.86 -9.06 -7.23
C VAL A 31 -21.70 -10.58 -7.18
N THR A 32 -20.52 -11.07 -6.78
CA THR A 32 -20.28 -12.50 -6.54
C THR A 32 -21.24 -13.08 -5.50
N VAL A 33 -21.42 -12.42 -4.36
CA VAL A 33 -22.34 -12.86 -3.31
C VAL A 33 -23.79 -12.85 -3.81
N VAL A 34 -24.23 -11.78 -4.45
CA VAL A 34 -25.60 -11.66 -4.98
C VAL A 34 -25.90 -12.75 -6.00
N LEU A 35 -24.99 -12.98 -6.96
CA LEU A 35 -25.17 -14.05 -7.95
C LEU A 35 -25.13 -15.43 -7.32
N ALA A 36 -24.26 -15.66 -6.33
CA ALA A 36 -24.22 -16.92 -5.60
C ALA A 36 -25.54 -17.17 -4.86
N MET A 37 -26.10 -16.16 -4.19
CA MET A 37 -27.41 -16.25 -3.54
C MET A 37 -28.54 -16.52 -4.54
N LEU A 38 -28.55 -15.82 -5.69
CA LEU A 38 -29.56 -15.99 -6.73
C LEU A 38 -29.55 -17.38 -7.36
N VAL A 39 -28.39 -18.05 -7.41
CA VAL A 39 -28.27 -19.42 -7.93
C VAL A 39 -28.53 -20.45 -6.82
N LEU A 40 -27.93 -20.27 -5.64
CA LEU A 40 -27.92 -21.27 -4.58
C LEU A 40 -29.20 -21.32 -3.75
N LEU A 41 -29.86 -20.18 -3.48
CA LEU A 41 -31.09 -20.19 -2.69
C LEU A 41 -32.26 -20.91 -3.42
N PRO A 42 -32.55 -20.61 -4.70
CA PRO A 42 -33.62 -21.30 -5.41
C PRO A 42 -33.30 -22.77 -5.69
N SER A 43 -32.03 -23.10 -6.00
CA SER A 43 -31.63 -24.49 -6.22
C SER A 43 -31.75 -25.33 -4.94
N SER A 44 -31.34 -24.77 -3.79
CA SER A 44 -31.55 -25.42 -2.49
C SER A 44 -33.03 -25.68 -2.21
N ALA A 45 -33.90 -24.69 -2.49
CA ALA A 45 -35.35 -24.85 -2.32
C ALA A 45 -35.93 -25.94 -3.25
N ALA A 46 -35.50 -25.97 -4.52
CA ALA A 46 -35.94 -26.96 -5.50
C ALA A 46 -35.50 -28.40 -5.15
N LEU A 47 -34.32 -28.55 -4.53
CA LEU A 47 -33.75 -29.84 -4.10
C LEU A 47 -34.22 -30.25 -2.69
N GLY A 48 -35.12 -29.49 -2.06
CA GLY A 48 -35.58 -29.74 -0.68
C GLY A 48 -34.48 -29.65 0.38
N GLN A 49 -33.38 -28.95 0.08
CA GLN A 49 -32.24 -28.79 0.98
C GLN A 49 -32.37 -27.56 1.88
N PRO A 50 -31.81 -27.62 3.10
CA PRO A 50 -31.85 -26.49 4.02
C PRO A 50 -31.03 -25.30 3.48
N ILE A 51 -31.44 -24.09 3.85
CA ILE A 51 -30.79 -22.82 3.47
C ILE A 51 -29.30 -22.80 3.85
N THR A 52 -28.90 -23.58 4.86
CA THR A 52 -27.52 -23.74 5.32
C THR A 52 -26.58 -24.23 4.21
N VAL A 53 -27.05 -25.07 3.28
CA VAL A 53 -26.27 -25.53 2.12
C VAL A 53 -25.97 -24.37 1.18
N ALA A 54 -26.99 -23.57 0.86
CA ALA A 54 -26.82 -22.37 0.02
C ALA A 54 -25.91 -21.33 0.66
N MET A 55 -25.94 -21.22 1.99
CA MET A 55 -25.08 -20.30 2.74
C MET A 55 -23.60 -20.65 2.62
N ILE A 56 -23.21 -21.92 2.73
CA ILE A 56 -21.81 -22.34 2.60
C ILE A 56 -21.27 -21.97 1.22
N GLY A 57 -21.99 -22.30 0.14
CA GLY A 57 -21.58 -21.93 -1.22
C GLY A 57 -21.47 -20.41 -1.41
N THR A 58 -22.38 -19.63 -0.81
CA THR A 58 -22.34 -18.17 -0.85
C THR A 58 -21.13 -17.58 -0.12
N VAL A 59 -20.81 -18.11 1.07
CA VAL A 59 -19.63 -17.70 1.85
C VAL A 59 -18.36 -18.06 1.10
N VAL A 60 -18.29 -19.24 0.48
CA VAL A 60 -17.13 -19.64 -0.34
C VAL A 60 -16.96 -18.70 -1.53
N ALA A 61 -18.05 -18.31 -2.20
CA ALA A 61 -18.02 -17.34 -3.29
C ALA A 61 -17.48 -15.98 -2.82
N MET A 62 -17.96 -15.49 -1.67
CA MET A 62 -17.46 -14.26 -1.02
C MET A 62 -15.95 -14.34 -0.75
N GLN A 63 -15.49 -15.42 -0.12
CA GLN A 63 -14.09 -15.59 0.26
C GLN A 63 -13.19 -15.82 -0.95
N SER A 64 -13.66 -16.54 -1.96
CA SER A 64 -12.95 -16.71 -3.23
C SER A 64 -12.70 -15.36 -3.92
N SER A 65 -13.69 -14.46 -3.90
CA SER A 65 -13.53 -13.10 -4.43
C SER A 65 -12.47 -12.31 -3.66
N ALA A 66 -12.49 -12.35 -2.33
CA ALA A 66 -11.64 -11.52 -1.47
C ALA A 66 -10.22 -12.06 -1.21
N ALA A 67 -10.03 -13.38 -1.17
CA ALA A 67 -8.78 -14.01 -0.74
C ALA A 67 -7.75 -14.17 -1.88
N VAL A 68 -8.21 -14.34 -3.12
CA VAL A 68 -7.34 -14.59 -4.27
C VAL A 68 -6.73 -13.29 -4.78
N LYS A 69 -5.44 -13.10 -4.51
CA LYS A 69 -4.66 -11.89 -4.78
C LYS A 69 -3.39 -12.14 -5.61
N ASP A 70 -3.36 -13.19 -6.42
CA ASP A 70 -2.20 -13.50 -7.28
C ASP A 70 -1.87 -12.35 -8.25
N LYS A 71 -0.63 -12.28 -8.74
CA LYS A 71 -0.21 -11.20 -9.65
C LYS A 71 -0.90 -11.31 -11.01
N ASP A 72 -0.89 -12.50 -11.60
CA ASP A 72 -1.40 -12.70 -12.97
C ASP A 72 -2.83 -13.21 -13.00
N GLN A 73 -3.55 -12.87 -14.07
CA GLN A 73 -4.91 -13.35 -14.28
C GLN A 73 -4.97 -14.88 -14.41
N ARG A 74 -3.99 -15.50 -15.08
CA ARG A 74 -3.91 -16.97 -15.19
C ARG A 74 -3.69 -17.60 -13.82
N SER A 75 -2.77 -17.05 -13.03
CA SER A 75 -2.51 -17.47 -11.65
C SER A 75 -3.76 -17.36 -10.79
N ARG A 76 -4.52 -16.26 -10.87
CA ARG A 76 -5.79 -16.07 -10.14
C ARG A 76 -6.84 -17.12 -10.50
N ILE A 77 -7.00 -17.44 -11.79
CA ILE A 77 -7.94 -18.46 -12.26
C ILE A 77 -7.56 -19.83 -11.69
N VAL A 78 -6.29 -20.20 -11.80
CA VAL A 78 -5.75 -21.47 -11.28
C VAL A 78 -5.95 -21.56 -9.77
N THR A 79 -5.60 -20.53 -9.01
CA THR A 79 -5.81 -20.50 -7.56
C THR A 79 -7.28 -20.61 -7.21
N THR A 80 -8.17 -19.91 -7.92
CA THR A 80 -9.63 -19.96 -7.71
C THR A 80 -10.17 -21.38 -7.91
N LEU A 81 -9.72 -22.09 -8.96
CA LEU A 81 -10.07 -23.49 -9.19
C LEU A 81 -9.56 -24.39 -8.05
N PHE A 82 -8.33 -24.16 -7.59
CA PHE A 82 -7.77 -24.94 -6.48
C PHE A 82 -8.47 -24.71 -5.14
N LEU A 83 -9.23 -23.63 -4.94
CA LEU A 83 -9.97 -23.38 -3.69
C LEU A 83 -11.00 -24.48 -3.37
N VAL A 84 -11.50 -25.19 -4.37
CA VAL A 84 -12.50 -26.26 -4.20
C VAL A 84 -11.96 -27.37 -3.29
N PHE A 85 -10.71 -27.79 -3.46
CA PHE A 85 -10.12 -28.89 -2.72
C PHE A 85 -9.99 -28.63 -1.20
N PRO A 86 -9.34 -27.55 -0.73
CA PRO A 86 -9.28 -27.25 0.69
C PRO A 86 -10.64 -26.90 1.28
N ALA A 87 -11.56 -26.29 0.50
CA ALA A 87 -12.92 -26.02 0.97
C ALA A 87 -13.68 -27.32 1.27
N ILE A 88 -13.74 -28.24 0.30
CA ILE A 88 -14.42 -29.54 0.47
C ILE A 88 -13.72 -30.36 1.55
N GLY A 89 -12.37 -30.40 1.55
CA GLY A 89 -11.60 -31.13 2.54
C GLY A 89 -11.87 -30.62 3.97
N ALA A 90 -11.90 -29.31 4.17
CA ALA A 90 -12.20 -28.69 5.46
C ALA A 90 -13.64 -28.97 5.94
N VAL A 91 -14.63 -28.86 5.05
CA VAL A 91 -16.03 -29.17 5.39
C VAL A 91 -16.20 -30.65 5.71
N THR A 92 -15.59 -31.54 4.92
CA THR A 92 -15.66 -32.99 5.13
C THR A 92 -15.01 -33.37 6.46
N LEU A 93 -13.82 -32.83 6.73
CA LEU A 93 -13.12 -33.06 7.99
C LEU A 93 -13.93 -32.55 9.19
N SER A 94 -14.51 -31.35 9.10
CA SER A 94 -15.39 -30.80 10.14
C SER A 94 -16.62 -31.68 10.38
N ALA A 95 -17.30 -32.10 9.31
CA ALA A 95 -18.51 -32.93 9.39
C ALA A 95 -18.25 -34.31 9.98
N VAL A 96 -17.09 -34.92 9.72
CA VAL A 96 -16.71 -36.21 10.31
C VAL A 96 -16.29 -36.03 11.77
N LEU A 97 -15.46 -35.03 12.07
CA LEU A 97 -14.99 -34.82 13.44
C LEU A 97 -16.08 -34.33 14.40
N SER A 98 -17.13 -33.67 13.89
CA SER A 98 -18.26 -33.20 14.70
C SER A 98 -19.02 -34.33 15.40
N GLN A 99 -18.93 -35.57 14.89
CA GLN A 99 -19.49 -36.76 15.56
C GLN A 99 -18.78 -37.12 16.87
N PHE A 100 -17.56 -36.63 17.06
CA PHE A 100 -16.68 -36.98 18.19
C PHE A 100 -16.55 -35.84 19.21
N GLY A 101 -17.47 -34.86 19.20
CA GLY A 101 -17.49 -33.76 20.17
C GLY A 101 -16.21 -32.93 20.12
N LYS A 102 -15.47 -32.88 21.24
CA LYS A 102 -14.26 -32.04 21.43
C LYS A 102 -13.13 -32.31 20.43
N ILE A 103 -13.13 -33.46 19.76
CA ILE A 103 -12.14 -33.78 18.72
C ILE A 103 -12.28 -32.83 17.51
N ALA A 104 -13.49 -32.32 17.23
CA ALA A 104 -13.70 -31.30 16.20
C ALA A 104 -12.94 -30.00 16.52
N ASP A 105 -12.82 -29.65 17.79
CA ASP A 105 -12.17 -28.41 18.24
C ASP A 105 -10.65 -28.52 18.04
N VAL A 106 -10.06 -29.69 18.31
CA VAL A 106 -8.66 -29.99 17.99
C VAL A 106 -8.43 -29.96 16.48
N GLY A 107 -9.34 -30.56 15.70
CA GLY A 107 -9.30 -30.51 14.24
C GLY A 107 -9.30 -29.08 13.69
N PHE A 108 -10.10 -28.20 14.29
CA PHE A 108 -10.13 -26.78 13.94
C PHE A 108 -8.77 -26.09 14.16
N ILE A 109 -8.12 -26.34 15.30
CA ILE A 109 -6.79 -25.79 15.61
C ILE A 109 -5.74 -26.32 14.61
N VAL A 110 -5.79 -27.60 14.25
CA VAL A 110 -4.86 -28.20 13.26
C VAL A 110 -5.05 -27.58 11.87
N VAL A 111 -6.30 -27.43 11.40
CA VAL A 111 -6.60 -26.78 10.12
C VAL A 111 -6.15 -25.33 10.14
N LEU A 112 -6.34 -24.63 11.25
CA LEU A 112 -5.90 -23.25 11.43
C LEU A 112 -4.36 -23.14 11.37
N PHE A 113 -3.62 -24.00 12.07
CA PHE A 113 -2.16 -24.03 11.98
C PHE A 113 -1.69 -24.28 10.55
N ALA A 114 -2.26 -25.28 9.87
CA ALA A 114 -1.96 -25.57 8.47
C ALA A 114 -2.28 -24.37 7.56
N ALA A 115 -3.42 -23.71 7.77
CA ALA A 115 -3.83 -22.52 7.02
C ALA A 115 -2.87 -21.34 7.16
N VAL A 116 -2.24 -21.16 8.33
CA VAL A 116 -1.21 -20.13 8.54
C VAL A 116 0.13 -20.58 7.96
N TRP A 117 0.51 -21.84 8.17
CA TRP A 117 1.79 -22.38 7.71
C TRP A 117 1.92 -22.34 6.18
N VAL A 118 0.84 -22.66 5.45
CA VAL A 118 0.80 -22.63 3.98
C VAL A 118 0.95 -21.20 3.43
N ARG A 119 0.78 -20.13 4.22
CA ARG A 119 1.01 -18.74 3.79
C ARG A 119 2.43 -18.48 3.29
N ARG A 120 3.41 -19.31 3.69
CA ARG A 120 4.80 -19.23 3.22
C ARG A 120 4.95 -19.40 1.72
N TYR A 121 4.00 -20.11 1.08
CA TYR A 121 3.97 -20.30 -0.38
C TYR A 121 3.33 -19.11 -1.12
N GLY A 122 3.40 -17.91 -0.54
CA GLY A 122 2.93 -16.67 -1.16
C GLY A 122 1.40 -16.49 -1.17
N PRO A 123 0.89 -15.70 -2.13
CA PRO A 123 -0.54 -15.33 -2.21
C PRO A 123 -1.47 -16.54 -2.38
N ARG A 124 -1.07 -17.53 -3.17
CA ARG A 124 -1.83 -18.78 -3.38
C ARG A 124 -2.06 -19.52 -2.07
N GLY A 125 -0.97 -19.74 -1.33
CA GLY A 125 -1.02 -20.43 -0.05
C GLY A 125 -1.88 -19.68 0.98
N THR A 126 -1.79 -18.35 0.98
CA THR A 126 -2.63 -17.49 1.82
C THR A 126 -4.12 -17.63 1.49
N ALA A 127 -4.48 -17.67 0.20
CA ALA A 127 -5.85 -17.84 -0.23
C ALA A 127 -6.41 -19.23 0.14
N LEU A 128 -5.67 -20.29 -0.18
CA LEU A 128 -6.07 -21.69 0.10
C LEU A 128 -6.25 -21.92 1.60
N GLY A 129 -5.29 -21.45 2.42
CA GLY A 129 -5.36 -21.57 3.87
C GLY A 129 -6.55 -20.80 4.46
N MET A 130 -6.76 -19.54 4.03
CA MET A 130 -7.89 -18.74 4.51
C MET A 130 -9.24 -19.36 4.16
N VAL A 131 -9.39 -19.92 2.95
CA VAL A 131 -10.63 -20.59 2.55
C VAL A 131 -10.84 -21.89 3.33
N ALA A 132 -9.80 -22.71 3.53
CA ALA A 132 -9.88 -23.92 4.35
C ALA A 132 -10.39 -23.62 5.77
N PHE A 133 -9.75 -22.64 6.41
CA PHE A 133 -10.10 -22.21 7.77
C PHE A 133 -11.55 -21.72 7.86
N ILE A 134 -11.97 -20.84 6.95
CA ILE A 134 -13.34 -20.30 6.96
C ILE A 134 -14.37 -21.40 6.65
N CYS A 135 -14.08 -22.32 5.74
CA CYS A 135 -14.99 -23.43 5.45
C CYS A 135 -15.15 -24.38 6.64
N TYR A 136 -14.06 -24.70 7.35
CA TYR A 136 -14.13 -25.48 8.59
C TYR A 136 -14.97 -24.77 9.66
N PHE A 137 -14.72 -23.47 9.86
CA PHE A 137 -15.46 -22.64 10.79
C PHE A 137 -16.96 -22.65 10.51
N PHE A 138 -17.37 -22.44 9.25
CA PHE A 138 -18.79 -22.43 8.89
C PHE A 138 -19.43 -23.81 8.96
N ALA A 139 -18.69 -24.88 8.68
CA ALA A 139 -19.18 -26.25 8.87
C ALA A 139 -19.44 -26.57 10.35
N LEU A 140 -18.56 -26.13 11.27
CA LEU A 140 -18.78 -26.19 12.72
C LEU A 140 -19.99 -25.34 13.12
N PHE A 141 -20.04 -24.09 12.67
CA PHE A 141 -21.10 -23.14 12.98
C PHE A 141 -22.49 -23.65 12.57
N LEU A 142 -22.60 -24.26 11.39
CA LEU A 142 -23.84 -24.80 10.85
C LEU A 142 -24.14 -26.21 11.34
N ARG A 143 -23.27 -26.81 12.16
CA ARG A 143 -23.37 -28.20 12.66
C ARG A 143 -23.57 -29.20 11.51
N ALA A 144 -22.71 -29.10 10.49
CA ALA A 144 -22.79 -29.96 9.31
C ALA A 144 -22.63 -31.45 9.67
N THR A 145 -23.47 -32.29 9.08
CA THR A 145 -23.42 -33.76 9.27
C THR A 145 -22.77 -34.45 8.07
N PRO A 146 -22.16 -35.64 8.22
CA PRO A 146 -21.51 -36.33 7.11
C PRO A 146 -22.43 -36.61 5.91
N GLY A 147 -23.72 -36.85 6.15
CA GLY A 147 -24.71 -37.05 5.08
C GLY A 147 -24.94 -35.82 4.20
N GLN A 148 -24.65 -34.62 4.69
CA GLN A 148 -24.80 -33.36 3.94
C GLN A 148 -23.58 -33.03 3.06
N VAL A 149 -22.44 -33.70 3.27
CA VAL A 149 -21.18 -33.41 2.59
C VAL A 149 -21.31 -33.35 1.06
N PRO A 150 -22.03 -34.27 0.38
CA PRO A 150 -22.18 -34.18 -1.08
C PRO A 150 -22.88 -32.89 -1.55
N MET A 151 -23.93 -32.47 -0.84
CA MET A 151 -24.65 -31.24 -1.19
C MET A 151 -23.85 -29.99 -0.83
N LEU A 152 -23.10 -30.03 0.26
CA LEU A 152 -22.16 -28.96 0.62
C LEU A 152 -21.04 -28.84 -0.42
N ALA A 153 -20.47 -29.95 -0.87
CA ALA A 153 -19.47 -29.97 -1.94
C ALA A 153 -20.02 -29.39 -3.25
N ALA A 154 -21.24 -29.77 -3.64
CA ALA A 154 -21.90 -29.19 -4.81
C ALA A 154 -22.09 -27.66 -4.66
N SER A 155 -22.52 -27.19 -3.48
CA SER A 155 -22.68 -25.75 -3.21
C SER A 155 -21.36 -24.98 -3.28
N ILE A 156 -20.26 -25.58 -2.81
CA ILE A 156 -18.90 -25.02 -2.88
C ILE A 156 -18.46 -24.88 -4.33
N VAL A 157 -18.65 -25.93 -5.13
CA VAL A 157 -18.30 -25.92 -6.56
C VAL A 157 -19.08 -24.81 -7.30
N VAL A 158 -20.38 -24.69 -7.05
CA VAL A 158 -21.21 -23.62 -7.63
C VAL A 158 -20.74 -22.24 -7.15
N GLY A 159 -20.43 -22.06 -5.87
CA GLY A 159 -19.92 -20.80 -5.33
C GLY A 159 -18.59 -20.37 -5.96
N VAL A 160 -17.65 -21.32 -6.11
CA VAL A 160 -16.38 -21.07 -6.80
C VAL A 160 -16.60 -20.78 -8.28
N ALA A 161 -17.51 -21.50 -8.95
CA ALA A 161 -17.84 -21.27 -10.36
C ALA A 161 -18.43 -19.87 -10.58
N VAL A 162 -19.35 -19.42 -9.72
CA VAL A 162 -19.91 -18.06 -9.77
C VAL A 162 -18.81 -17.02 -9.56
N SER A 163 -17.93 -17.22 -8.58
CA SER A 163 -16.77 -16.35 -8.36
C SER A 163 -15.87 -16.28 -9.60
N LEU A 164 -15.62 -17.41 -10.25
CA LEU A 164 -14.86 -17.50 -11.50
C LEU A 164 -15.53 -16.70 -12.61
N VAL A 165 -16.83 -16.90 -12.85
CA VAL A 165 -17.61 -16.19 -13.87
C VAL A 165 -17.61 -14.69 -13.63
N VAL A 166 -17.77 -14.25 -12.38
CA VAL A 166 -17.69 -12.82 -12.06
C VAL A 166 -16.31 -12.27 -12.37
N ARG A 167 -15.25 -13.01 -12.03
CA ARG A 167 -13.86 -12.60 -12.22
C ARG A 167 -13.42 -12.63 -13.69
N THR A 168 -13.98 -13.51 -14.52
CA THR A 168 -13.57 -13.67 -15.93
C THR A 168 -14.51 -12.97 -16.92
N VAL A 169 -15.82 -12.92 -16.66
CA VAL A 169 -16.83 -12.43 -17.60
C VAL A 169 -17.43 -11.09 -17.16
N ILE A 170 -17.87 -10.95 -15.91
CA ILE A 170 -18.68 -9.79 -15.48
C ILE A 170 -17.81 -8.59 -15.12
N LEU A 171 -16.78 -8.79 -14.29
CA LEU A 171 -15.87 -7.74 -13.81
C LEU A 171 -14.39 -8.11 -14.08
N PRO A 172 -14.01 -8.39 -15.34
CA PRO A 172 -12.66 -8.86 -15.67
C PRO A 172 -11.58 -7.86 -15.28
N ASP A 173 -10.52 -8.34 -14.60
CA ASP A 173 -9.33 -7.56 -14.28
C ASP A 173 -8.68 -7.03 -15.57
N ARG A 174 -8.74 -5.71 -15.75
CA ARG A 174 -8.15 -4.98 -16.88
C ARG A 174 -6.98 -4.13 -16.35
N PRO A 175 -5.84 -4.74 -16.01
CA PRO A 175 -4.72 -4.04 -15.38
C PRO A 175 -4.21 -2.88 -16.23
N ARG A 176 -4.26 -3.00 -17.57
CA ARG A 176 -3.93 -1.91 -18.51
C ARG A 176 -4.81 -0.66 -18.31
N LEU A 177 -6.12 -0.81 -18.13
CA LEU A 177 -7.02 0.32 -17.91
C LEU A 177 -6.80 0.97 -16.53
N GLU A 178 -6.39 0.17 -15.55
CA GLU A 178 -6.07 0.63 -14.20
C GLU A 178 -4.84 1.53 -14.23
N LEU A 179 -3.74 1.07 -14.84
CA LEU A 179 -2.55 1.89 -15.05
C LEU A 179 -2.88 3.18 -15.82
N GLN A 180 -3.69 3.11 -16.89
CA GLN A 180 -4.13 4.31 -17.62
C GLN A 180 -4.90 5.30 -16.74
N ARG A 181 -5.68 4.83 -15.77
CA ARG A 181 -6.38 5.72 -14.82
C ARG A 181 -5.40 6.35 -13.83
N LEU A 182 -4.44 5.57 -13.33
CA LEU A 182 -3.42 6.05 -12.40
C LEU A 182 -2.48 7.07 -13.06
N VAL A 183 -2.01 6.82 -14.29
CA VAL A 183 -1.19 7.77 -15.07
C VAL A 183 -1.98 9.06 -15.38
N ARG A 184 -3.28 8.95 -15.67
CA ARG A 184 -4.15 10.13 -15.82
C ARG A 184 -4.29 10.91 -14.51
N ALA A 185 -4.44 10.22 -13.38
CA ALA A 185 -4.47 10.84 -12.06
C ALA A 185 -3.13 11.53 -11.72
N LEU A 186 -2.00 10.93 -12.11
CA LEU A 186 -0.68 11.52 -11.95
C LEU A 186 -0.57 12.82 -12.73
N ARG A 187 -0.94 12.81 -14.02
CA ARG A 187 -0.94 14.02 -14.87
C ARG A 187 -1.87 15.11 -14.33
N ALA A 188 -3.08 14.74 -13.89
CA ALA A 188 -4.00 15.68 -13.27
C ALA A 188 -3.43 16.28 -11.97
N SER A 189 -2.72 15.48 -11.17
CA SER A 189 -2.04 15.97 -9.98
C SER A 189 -0.88 16.91 -10.32
N CYS A 190 -0.11 16.64 -11.39
CA CYS A 190 0.92 17.56 -11.89
C CYS A 190 0.30 18.91 -12.30
N ILE A 191 -0.80 18.89 -13.06
CA ILE A 191 -1.52 20.12 -13.47
C ILE A 191 -1.98 20.91 -12.24
N ASP A 192 -2.64 20.24 -11.28
CA ASP A 192 -3.14 20.85 -10.04
C ASP A 192 -2.03 21.55 -9.24
N VAL A 193 -0.85 20.92 -9.10
CA VAL A 193 0.27 21.51 -8.35
C VAL A 193 0.91 22.66 -9.13
N LEU A 194 1.10 22.49 -10.45
CA LEU A 194 1.69 23.52 -11.30
C LEU A 194 0.80 24.76 -11.38
N ASP A 195 -0.52 24.61 -11.39
CA ASP A 195 -1.47 25.74 -11.38
C ASP A 195 -1.31 26.58 -10.10
N VAL A 196 -1.26 25.93 -8.94
CA VAL A 196 -0.99 26.60 -7.65
C VAL A 196 0.38 27.26 -7.63
N ALA A 197 1.41 26.60 -8.16
CA ALA A 197 2.77 27.14 -8.21
C ALA A 197 2.91 28.32 -9.20
N SER A 198 2.09 28.34 -10.25
CA SER A 198 2.07 29.37 -11.30
C SER A 198 1.23 30.58 -10.90
N ASN A 199 0.32 30.43 -9.94
CA ASN A 199 -0.52 31.51 -9.45
C ASN A 199 0.31 32.54 -8.65
N ARG A 200 0.40 33.76 -9.19
CA ARG A 200 1.18 34.85 -8.58
C ARG A 200 0.39 35.65 -7.54
N GLY A 201 -0.93 35.60 -7.60
CA GLY A 201 -1.81 36.44 -6.77
C GLY A 201 -2.13 35.87 -5.39
N ASP A 202 -2.08 34.54 -5.23
CA ASP A 202 -2.43 33.85 -3.98
C ASP A 202 -1.44 32.71 -3.68
N ARG A 203 -0.36 33.03 -2.96
CA ARG A 203 0.70 32.08 -2.58
C ARG A 203 0.38 31.40 -1.25
N ASN A 204 -0.46 30.38 -1.30
CA ASN A 204 -0.77 29.55 -0.14
C ASN A 204 0.15 28.31 -0.05
N ILE A 205 1.08 28.32 0.91
CA ILE A 205 2.06 27.24 1.10
C ILE A 205 1.43 25.92 1.58
N ASP A 206 0.35 25.99 2.36
CA ASP A 206 -0.34 24.81 2.87
C ASP A 206 -1.12 24.11 1.76
N LEU A 207 -1.75 24.89 0.87
CA LEU A 207 -2.40 24.36 -0.33
C LEU A 207 -1.37 23.70 -1.25
N LEU A 208 -0.22 24.35 -1.49
CA LEU A 208 0.85 23.79 -2.30
C LEU A 208 1.36 22.46 -1.73
N ARG A 209 1.61 22.40 -0.42
CA ARG A 209 2.03 21.18 0.28
C ARG A 209 1.02 20.06 0.09
N LYS A 210 -0.27 20.34 0.32
CA LYS A 210 -1.36 19.36 0.14
C LYS A 210 -1.44 18.81 -1.29
N LYS A 211 -1.18 19.66 -2.29
CA LYS A 211 -1.16 19.22 -3.70
C LYS A 211 0.09 18.39 -4.02
N LEU A 212 1.26 18.76 -3.50
CA LEU A 212 2.50 17.98 -3.63
C LEU A 212 2.38 16.60 -2.97
N ASP A 213 1.77 16.53 -1.77
CA ASP A 213 1.50 15.26 -1.10
C ASP A 213 0.57 14.37 -1.95
N ARG A 214 -0.42 14.97 -2.64
CA ARG A 214 -1.29 14.25 -3.58
C ARG A 214 -0.54 13.70 -4.78
N LEU A 215 0.39 14.47 -5.35
CA LEU A 215 1.25 14.03 -6.45
C LEU A 215 2.05 12.79 -6.04
N GLY A 216 2.76 12.86 -4.91
CA GLY A 216 3.54 11.74 -4.37
C GLY A 216 2.67 10.52 -4.05
N SER A 217 1.49 10.73 -3.45
CA SER A 217 0.55 9.63 -3.17
C SER A 217 0.06 8.92 -4.44
N THR A 218 -0.06 9.65 -5.56
CA THR A 218 -0.51 9.08 -6.84
C THR A 218 0.60 8.29 -7.52
N ALA A 219 1.86 8.74 -7.41
CA ALA A 219 3.02 7.99 -7.87
C ALA A 219 3.16 6.66 -7.10
N LEU A 220 3.04 6.71 -5.77
CA LEU A 220 3.04 5.51 -4.91
C LEU A 220 1.93 4.51 -5.26
N MET A 221 0.76 4.97 -5.71
CA MET A 221 -0.30 4.07 -6.18
C MET A 221 0.08 3.34 -7.47
N ILE A 222 0.91 3.95 -8.32
CA ILE A 222 1.43 3.26 -9.50
C ILE A 222 2.52 2.26 -9.09
N ASP A 223 3.39 2.59 -8.14
CA ASP A 223 4.35 1.61 -7.63
C ASP A 223 3.65 0.42 -6.94
N ASP A 224 2.59 0.66 -6.16
CA ASP A 224 1.75 -0.40 -5.60
C ASP A 224 1.04 -1.23 -6.69
N TRP A 225 0.77 -0.63 -7.85
CA TRP A 225 0.30 -1.38 -9.02
C TRP A 225 1.42 -2.24 -9.63
N LEU A 226 2.65 -1.75 -9.71
CA LEU A 226 3.84 -2.49 -10.19
C LEU A 226 4.24 -3.62 -9.24
N ASP A 227 3.99 -3.49 -7.94
CA ASP A 227 4.20 -4.57 -6.97
C ASP A 227 3.27 -5.77 -7.25
N ARG A 228 2.05 -5.47 -7.74
CA ARG A 228 0.95 -6.43 -7.96
C ARG A 228 0.87 -6.96 -9.38
N ASN A 229 1.41 -6.26 -10.38
CA ASN A 229 1.28 -6.61 -11.79
C ASN A 229 2.66 -6.58 -12.46
N ASP A 230 2.84 -7.37 -13.50
CA ASP A 230 4.07 -7.39 -14.28
C ASP A 230 3.97 -6.47 -15.52
N ALA A 231 4.70 -5.37 -15.50
CA ALA A 231 4.79 -4.45 -16.63
C ALA A 231 5.51 -5.07 -17.84
N ALA A 232 6.40 -6.05 -17.65
CA ALA A 232 7.08 -6.70 -18.77
C ALA A 232 6.06 -7.45 -19.63
N GLN A 233 5.18 -8.24 -19.01
CA GLN A 233 4.09 -8.92 -19.70
C GLN A 233 3.06 -7.95 -20.31
N LEU A 234 2.73 -6.86 -19.60
CA LEU A 234 1.61 -5.99 -19.99
C LEU A 234 1.97 -4.88 -20.98
N LEU A 235 3.20 -4.37 -20.92
CA LEU A 235 3.67 -3.17 -21.59
C LEU A 235 5.02 -3.37 -22.31
N SER A 236 5.62 -4.56 -22.25
CA SER A 236 6.95 -4.86 -22.80
C SER A 236 8.06 -3.98 -22.21
N VAL A 237 7.89 -3.53 -20.95
CA VAL A 237 8.83 -2.68 -20.21
C VAL A 237 8.96 -3.20 -18.80
N THR A 238 10.16 -3.26 -18.24
CA THR A 238 10.37 -3.75 -16.88
C THR A 238 9.63 -2.89 -15.84
N ASN A 239 9.20 -3.50 -14.74
CA ASN A 239 8.62 -2.75 -13.61
C ASN A 239 9.58 -1.65 -13.12
N ALA A 240 10.86 -1.96 -13.13
CA ALA A 240 11.95 -1.05 -12.88
C ALA A 240 11.87 0.20 -13.78
N ASP A 241 11.94 0.01 -15.09
CA ASP A 241 11.97 1.12 -16.04
C ASP A 241 10.73 2.00 -15.95
N LEU A 242 9.54 1.41 -15.80
CA LEU A 242 8.31 2.19 -15.66
C LEU A 242 8.29 3.01 -14.36
N SER A 243 8.69 2.40 -13.23
CA SER A 243 8.84 3.10 -11.95
C SER A 243 9.82 4.27 -12.08
N LEU A 244 10.98 4.06 -12.72
CA LEU A 244 11.96 5.11 -12.99
C LEU A 244 11.35 6.28 -13.79
N ARG A 245 10.58 6.01 -14.85
CA ARG A 245 9.97 7.09 -15.66
C ARG A 245 8.92 7.88 -14.89
N ILE A 246 8.12 7.20 -14.06
CA ILE A 246 7.11 7.85 -13.20
C ILE A 246 7.80 8.73 -12.18
N PHE A 247 8.85 8.19 -11.57
CA PHE A 247 9.69 8.85 -10.61
C PHE A 247 10.36 10.11 -11.22
N ASP A 248 10.98 9.99 -12.40
CA ASP A 248 11.54 11.13 -13.15
C ASP A 248 10.51 12.23 -13.39
N ALA A 249 9.27 11.86 -13.73
CA ALA A 249 8.19 12.81 -13.99
C ALA A 249 7.69 13.50 -12.72
N GLN A 250 7.52 12.76 -11.63
CA GLN A 250 7.16 13.32 -10.33
C GLN A 250 8.19 14.36 -9.92
N ILE A 251 9.46 13.97 -9.90
CA ILE A 251 10.51 14.80 -9.36
C ILE A 251 10.80 16.02 -10.26
N ALA A 252 10.75 15.86 -11.59
CA ALA A 252 10.86 17.01 -12.48
C ALA A 252 9.72 18.02 -12.24
N THR A 253 8.51 17.53 -11.93
CA THR A 253 7.37 18.39 -11.56
C THR A 253 7.61 19.09 -10.22
N GLU A 254 8.03 18.38 -9.18
CA GLU A 254 8.32 18.96 -7.85
C GLU A 254 9.42 20.02 -7.91
N GLN A 255 10.46 19.78 -8.71
CA GLN A 255 11.50 20.76 -8.95
C GLN A 255 11.01 21.97 -9.71
N LEU A 256 10.18 21.78 -10.75
CA LEU A 256 9.63 22.90 -11.50
C LEU A 256 8.79 23.77 -10.56
N VAL A 257 7.94 23.16 -9.74
CA VAL A 257 7.13 23.83 -8.73
C VAL A 257 8.00 24.64 -7.77
N SER A 258 9.08 24.03 -7.25
CA SER A 258 10.02 24.71 -6.36
C SER A 258 10.71 25.90 -7.05
N ALA A 259 11.12 25.72 -8.31
CA ALA A 259 11.76 26.77 -9.10
C ALA A 259 10.78 27.93 -9.41
N LEU A 260 9.54 27.63 -9.78
CA LEU A 260 8.48 28.62 -10.01
C LEU A 260 8.14 29.40 -8.72
N TRP A 261 8.12 28.71 -7.57
CA TRP A 261 7.86 29.34 -6.28
C TRP A 261 8.99 30.27 -5.83
N ALA A 262 10.23 29.97 -6.21
CA ALA A 262 11.40 30.81 -5.92
C ALA A 262 11.44 32.10 -6.76
N LEU A 263 10.65 32.18 -7.84
CA LEU A 263 10.58 33.39 -8.67
C LEU A 263 9.84 34.53 -7.94
N ASP A 264 10.25 35.75 -8.24
CA ASP A 264 9.61 36.97 -7.78
C ASP A 264 8.20 37.10 -8.40
N PRO A 265 7.12 37.10 -7.60
CA PRO A 265 5.75 37.21 -8.11
C PRO A 265 5.46 38.54 -8.78
N GLY A 266 6.22 39.60 -8.47
CA GLY A 266 6.04 40.94 -9.06
C GLY A 266 6.58 41.08 -10.48
N LYS A 267 7.36 40.11 -10.99
CA LYS A 267 7.98 40.17 -12.32
C LYS A 267 7.30 39.24 -13.32
N PRO A 268 7.07 39.68 -14.57
CA PRO A 268 6.58 38.80 -15.63
C PRO A 268 7.60 37.72 -15.95
N TRP A 269 7.11 36.52 -16.26
CA TRP A 269 7.97 35.43 -16.70
C TRP A 269 8.61 35.74 -18.05
N PRO A 270 9.89 35.36 -18.24
CA PRO A 270 10.51 35.37 -19.56
C PRO A 270 9.71 34.53 -20.56
N LYS A 271 9.75 34.92 -21.83
CA LYS A 271 9.04 34.24 -22.93
C LYS A 271 9.42 32.76 -23.00
N GLN A 272 10.68 32.43 -22.75
CA GLN A 272 11.24 31.07 -22.74
C GLN A 272 10.57 30.20 -21.67
N LEU A 273 10.39 30.73 -20.46
CA LEU A 273 9.72 30.01 -19.37
C LEU A 273 8.23 29.77 -19.69
N GLY A 274 7.56 30.76 -20.27
CA GLY A 274 6.17 30.62 -20.75
C GLY A 274 6.03 29.57 -21.85
N GLN A 275 6.98 29.52 -22.78
CA GLN A 275 7.04 28.50 -23.83
C GLN A 275 7.24 27.09 -23.24
N ALA A 276 8.23 26.90 -22.36
CA ALA A 276 8.51 25.60 -21.76
C ALA A 276 7.34 25.08 -20.89
N THR A 277 6.66 25.95 -20.14
CA THR A 277 5.49 25.57 -19.34
C THR A 277 4.27 25.23 -20.21
N THR A 278 4.10 25.91 -21.35
CA THR A 278 3.05 25.59 -22.34
C THR A 278 3.31 24.26 -23.05
N ALA A 279 4.57 23.96 -23.37
CA ALA A 279 4.97 22.63 -23.86
C ALA A 279 4.64 21.54 -22.84
N LEU A 280 4.93 21.77 -21.56
CA LEU A 280 4.60 20.84 -20.49
C LEU A 280 3.09 20.62 -20.36
N GLY A 281 2.30 21.70 -20.41
CA GLY A 281 0.83 21.62 -20.40
C GLY A 281 0.29 20.74 -21.54
N SER A 282 0.89 20.84 -22.73
CA SER A 282 0.52 19.99 -23.89
C SER A 282 0.83 18.51 -23.65
N CYS A 283 1.93 18.19 -22.98
CA CYS A 283 2.30 16.80 -22.64
C CYS A 283 1.43 16.20 -21.52
N LEU A 284 0.89 17.04 -20.63
CA LEU A 284 0.02 16.62 -19.52
C LEU A 284 -1.42 16.30 -19.97
N LEU A 285 -1.80 16.64 -21.20
CA LEU A 285 -3.09 16.28 -21.76
C LEU A 285 -3.30 14.76 -21.86
N ASN A 286 -4.57 14.36 -21.86
CA ASN A 286 -4.94 12.96 -22.04
C ASN A 286 -4.85 12.59 -23.52
N ASN A 287 -3.87 11.75 -23.87
CA ASN A 287 -3.66 11.18 -25.21
C ASN A 287 -3.38 12.21 -26.33
N PRO A 288 -2.32 13.04 -26.22
CA PRO A 288 -1.90 13.94 -27.27
C PRO A 288 -1.37 13.16 -28.49
N PRO A 289 -1.65 13.60 -29.74
CA PRO A 289 -1.08 12.99 -30.93
C PRO A 289 0.46 13.10 -30.92
N GLU A 290 1.14 12.15 -31.57
CA GLU A 290 2.61 12.12 -31.61
C GLU A 290 3.22 13.42 -32.14
N ASP A 291 2.59 14.05 -33.12
CA ASP A 291 3.07 15.32 -33.68
C ASP A 291 3.03 16.45 -32.66
N GLN A 292 2.03 16.47 -31.78
CA GLN A 292 1.96 17.43 -30.67
C GLN A 292 3.04 17.16 -29.63
N LEU A 293 3.35 15.89 -29.32
CA LEU A 293 4.46 15.54 -28.42
C LEU A 293 5.81 15.93 -29.02
N ARG A 294 6.01 15.70 -30.32
CA ARG A 294 7.23 16.11 -31.05
C ARG A 294 7.37 17.63 -31.07
N ALA A 295 6.28 18.36 -31.32
CA ALA A 295 6.25 19.83 -31.29
C ALA A 295 6.56 20.37 -29.88
N ALA A 296 5.94 19.80 -28.83
CA ALA A 296 6.19 20.19 -27.45
C ALA A 296 7.65 19.95 -27.05
N ARG A 297 8.25 18.82 -27.44
CA ARG A 297 9.68 18.53 -27.22
C ARG A 297 10.59 19.57 -27.89
N ARG A 298 10.33 19.90 -29.15
CA ARG A 298 11.10 20.91 -29.90
C ARG A 298 10.97 22.30 -29.28
N LEU A 299 9.75 22.67 -28.88
CA LEU A 299 9.46 23.98 -28.28
C LEU A 299 10.14 24.14 -26.91
N ALA A 300 10.06 23.12 -26.05
CA ALA A 300 10.76 23.12 -24.76
C ALA A 300 12.28 23.12 -24.93
N ALA A 301 12.81 22.37 -25.92
CA ALA A 301 14.23 22.33 -26.19
C ALA A 301 14.77 23.69 -26.67
N SER A 302 14.11 24.33 -27.63
CA SER A 302 14.50 25.67 -28.09
C SER A 302 14.39 26.73 -26.99
N ALA A 303 13.40 26.61 -26.10
CA ALA A 303 13.24 27.52 -24.98
C ALA A 303 14.39 27.39 -23.96
N ALA A 304 14.78 26.15 -23.62
CA ALA A 304 15.88 25.90 -22.68
C ALA A 304 17.25 26.27 -23.26
N ASP A 305 17.47 26.04 -24.55
CA ASP A 305 18.72 26.42 -25.25
C ASP A 305 18.94 27.94 -25.27
N LYS A 306 17.84 28.71 -25.36
CA LYS A 306 17.84 30.18 -25.32
C LYS A 306 17.75 30.76 -23.91
N ALA A 307 17.66 29.93 -22.88
CA ALA A 307 17.49 30.39 -21.51
C ALA A 307 18.84 30.63 -20.85
N ASP A 308 18.96 31.71 -20.07
CA ASP A 308 20.18 32.01 -19.32
C ASP A 308 20.27 31.11 -18.07
N PRO A 309 21.20 30.13 -18.03
CA PRO A 309 21.32 29.17 -16.93
C PRO A 309 21.79 29.81 -15.61
N SER A 310 22.28 31.05 -15.63
CA SER A 310 22.67 31.79 -14.41
C SER A 310 21.46 32.33 -13.64
N THR A 311 20.30 32.47 -14.31
CA THR A 311 19.08 33.03 -13.72
C THR A 311 18.15 31.95 -13.15
N GLN A 312 17.42 32.27 -12.08
CA GLN A 312 16.38 31.38 -11.53
C GLN A 312 15.33 31.00 -12.58
N ALA A 313 14.97 31.94 -13.46
CA ALA A 313 14.01 31.70 -14.53
C ALA A 313 14.56 30.78 -15.64
N GLY A 314 15.85 30.87 -15.95
CA GLY A 314 16.48 29.94 -16.89
C GLY A 314 16.64 28.53 -16.32
N ILE A 315 16.96 28.42 -15.03
CA ILE A 315 16.93 27.13 -14.30
C ILE A 315 15.52 26.53 -14.36
N ALA A 316 14.47 27.31 -14.07
CA ALA A 316 13.08 26.85 -14.17
C ALA A 316 12.72 26.38 -15.59
N THR A 317 13.23 27.06 -16.62
CA THR A 317 13.01 26.70 -18.03
C THR A 317 13.66 25.35 -18.38
N ALA A 318 14.89 25.12 -17.94
CA ALA A 318 15.58 23.84 -18.12
C ALA A 318 14.88 22.69 -17.38
N VAL A 319 14.37 22.95 -16.17
CA VAL A 319 13.60 21.96 -15.40
C VAL A 319 12.26 21.65 -16.08
N ALA A 320 11.58 22.65 -16.64
CA ALA A 320 10.36 22.42 -17.43
C ALA A 320 10.61 21.55 -18.66
N MET A 321 11.74 21.71 -19.35
CA MET A 321 12.14 20.85 -20.47
C MET A 321 12.38 19.40 -20.02
N ARG A 322 12.95 19.17 -18.82
CA ARG A 322 13.09 17.81 -18.25
C ARG A 322 11.74 17.19 -17.92
N ALA A 323 10.81 17.96 -17.35
CA ALA A 323 9.45 17.49 -17.08
C ALA A 323 8.73 17.08 -18.38
N VAL A 324 8.89 17.84 -19.45
CA VAL A 324 8.39 17.49 -20.80
C VAL A 324 8.95 16.14 -21.25
N GLN A 325 10.27 15.94 -21.16
CA GLN A 325 10.90 14.69 -21.57
C GLN A 325 10.42 13.48 -20.75
N ALA A 326 10.27 13.63 -19.44
CA ALA A 326 9.79 12.56 -18.56
C ALA A 326 8.36 12.14 -18.90
N HIS A 327 7.45 13.10 -19.11
CA HIS A 327 6.06 12.79 -19.49
C HIS A 327 5.92 12.21 -20.91
N ILE A 328 6.79 12.61 -21.85
CA ILE A 328 6.86 11.98 -23.18
C ILE A 328 7.30 10.51 -23.07
N ALA A 329 8.28 10.20 -22.22
CA ALA A 329 8.71 8.81 -22.00
C ALA A 329 7.56 7.94 -21.48
N ILE A 330 6.76 8.45 -20.53
CA ILE A 330 5.56 7.76 -20.03
C ILE A 330 4.53 7.56 -21.16
N HIS A 331 4.32 8.54 -22.03
CA HIS A 331 3.43 8.39 -23.19
C HIS A 331 3.91 7.29 -24.14
N HIS A 332 5.19 7.21 -24.46
CA HIS A 332 5.70 6.14 -25.33
C HIS A 332 5.45 4.75 -24.75
N ILE A 333 5.69 4.55 -23.45
CA ILE A 333 5.46 3.26 -22.79
C ILE A 333 3.96 2.92 -22.80
N THR A 334 3.12 3.87 -22.38
CA THR A 334 1.67 3.62 -22.23
C THR A 334 0.93 3.50 -23.57
N ASN A 335 1.42 4.14 -24.63
CA ASN A 335 0.79 4.12 -25.96
C ASN A 335 1.32 2.98 -26.85
N ASN A 336 2.61 2.62 -26.76
CA ASN A 336 3.16 1.48 -27.52
C ASN A 336 2.68 0.13 -27.00
N ALA A 337 2.37 0.03 -25.70
CA ALA A 337 1.74 -1.15 -25.10
C ALA A 337 0.34 -1.48 -25.67
N LEU A 338 -0.31 -0.54 -26.38
CA LEU A 338 -1.58 -0.80 -27.08
C LEU A 338 -1.40 -1.59 -28.39
N ARG A 339 -0.16 -1.79 -28.86
CA ARG A 339 0.14 -2.35 -30.19
C ARG A 339 0.89 -3.68 -30.20
N SER A 340 1.36 -4.19 -29.06
CA SER A 340 2.04 -5.49 -29.02
C SER A 340 1.40 -6.44 -28.01
N GLU A 341 1.09 -7.65 -28.47
CA GLU A 341 1.09 -8.84 -27.61
C GLU A 341 2.55 -9.29 -27.47
N SER A 342 2.93 -9.82 -26.31
CA SER A 342 4.29 -10.31 -26.04
C SER A 342 4.22 -11.65 -25.33
N GLU A 343 5.11 -12.55 -25.77
CA GLU A 343 5.37 -13.87 -25.21
C GLU A 343 5.93 -13.78 -23.78
N PRO A 344 5.74 -14.84 -22.96
CA PRO A 344 6.22 -14.86 -21.58
C PRO A 344 7.75 -14.90 -21.55
N SER A 345 8.38 -13.93 -20.88
CA SER A 345 9.77 -14.02 -20.45
C SER A 345 9.84 -14.83 -19.16
N GLU A 346 10.84 -15.71 -19.07
CA GLU A 346 11.17 -16.49 -17.87
C GLU A 346 11.45 -15.56 -16.68
N ASP A 347 10.92 -15.92 -15.50
CA ASP A 347 11.05 -15.20 -14.24
C ASP A 347 12.53 -14.98 -13.89
N ASP A 348 12.90 -13.74 -13.57
CA ASP A 348 14.13 -13.47 -12.82
C ASP A 348 13.97 -14.08 -11.42
N ASP A 349 14.78 -15.10 -11.16
CA ASP A 349 14.91 -15.77 -9.87
C ASP A 349 15.12 -14.73 -8.77
N LYS A 350 14.14 -14.65 -7.87
CA LYS A 350 14.34 -14.00 -6.59
C LYS A 350 15.30 -14.85 -5.79
N VAL A 351 16.50 -14.32 -5.56
CA VAL A 351 17.43 -14.82 -4.56
C VAL A 351 16.73 -14.70 -3.20
N ASP A 352 16.23 -15.82 -2.69
CA ASP A 352 15.78 -15.94 -1.32
C ASP A 352 17.02 -15.81 -0.42
N ASP A 353 17.11 -14.71 0.31
CA ASP A 353 18.17 -14.47 1.28
C ASP A 353 18.00 -15.46 2.44
N GLU A 354 18.86 -16.49 2.48
CA GLU A 354 18.90 -17.50 3.53
C GLU A 354 19.33 -16.87 4.86
N THR A 355 18.36 -16.36 5.62
CA THR A 355 18.56 -16.00 7.01
C THR A 355 18.58 -17.25 7.88
N THR A 356 19.70 -17.47 8.58
CA THR A 356 19.90 -18.54 9.55
C THR A 356 19.01 -18.32 10.79
N GLY A 357 17.76 -18.79 10.71
CA GLY A 357 16.78 -18.78 11.78
C GLY A 357 15.46 -19.46 11.37
N LEU A 358 14.57 -19.74 12.33
CA LEU A 358 13.21 -20.20 12.01
C LEU A 358 12.53 -19.18 11.09
N ASN A 359 12.10 -19.62 9.90
CA ASN A 359 11.42 -18.79 8.89
C ASN A 359 10.31 -17.95 9.56
N PRO A 360 10.22 -16.62 9.32
CA PRO A 360 9.20 -15.73 9.89
C PRO A 360 7.77 -16.27 9.79
N SER A 361 7.44 -16.96 8.69
CA SER A 361 6.12 -17.59 8.51
C SER A 361 5.84 -18.69 9.53
N THR A 362 6.88 -19.45 9.90
CA THR A 362 6.79 -20.54 10.87
C THR A 362 6.62 -19.98 12.29
N LYS A 363 7.36 -18.93 12.64
CA LYS A 363 7.18 -18.22 13.92
C LYS A 363 5.74 -17.69 14.05
N ALA A 364 5.22 -17.06 12.99
CA ALA A 364 3.84 -16.59 12.96
C ALA A 364 2.82 -17.74 13.05
N ALA A 365 3.04 -18.87 12.37
CA ALA A 365 2.15 -20.03 12.45
C ALA A 365 2.08 -20.61 13.86
N ILE A 366 3.23 -20.75 14.54
CA ILE A 366 3.27 -21.22 15.93
C ILE A 366 2.58 -20.21 16.85
N GLN A 367 2.91 -18.92 16.74
CA GLN A 367 2.30 -17.87 17.57
C GLN A 367 0.79 -17.83 17.44
N VAL A 368 0.28 -17.91 16.21
CA VAL A 368 -1.15 -17.92 15.92
C VAL A 368 -1.79 -19.19 16.47
N ALA A 369 -1.18 -20.36 16.30
CA ALA A 369 -1.72 -21.61 16.84
C ALA A 369 -1.78 -21.64 18.37
N VAL A 370 -0.75 -21.12 19.05
CA VAL A 370 -0.77 -21.01 20.51
C VAL A 370 -1.84 -20.01 20.96
N ALA A 371 -1.94 -18.85 20.30
CA ALA A 371 -2.98 -17.86 20.60
C ALA A 371 -4.39 -18.46 20.41
N THR A 372 -4.60 -19.19 19.32
CA THR A 372 -5.91 -19.77 19.03
C THR A 372 -6.24 -20.92 19.95
N SER A 373 -5.26 -21.73 20.35
CA SER A 373 -5.45 -22.79 21.35
C SER A 373 -5.84 -22.22 22.71
N ALA A 374 -5.15 -21.17 23.16
CA ALA A 374 -5.51 -20.46 24.39
C ALA A 374 -6.88 -19.78 24.28
N ALA A 375 -7.23 -19.24 23.11
CA ALA A 375 -8.55 -18.66 22.86
C ALA A 375 -9.66 -19.70 22.79
N THR A 376 -9.37 -20.94 22.36
CA THR A 376 -10.30 -22.07 22.43
C THR A 376 -10.62 -22.38 23.89
N VAL A 377 -9.61 -22.55 24.73
CA VAL A 377 -9.79 -22.85 26.16
C VAL A 377 -10.55 -21.72 26.86
N LEU A 378 -10.15 -20.47 26.67
CA LEU A 378 -10.83 -19.33 27.28
C LEU A 378 -12.25 -19.14 26.73
N GLY A 379 -12.45 -19.40 25.44
CA GLY A 379 -13.76 -19.36 24.79
C GLY A 379 -14.70 -20.43 25.32
N GLU A 380 -14.24 -21.67 25.50
CA GLU A 380 -15.04 -22.76 26.08
C GLU A 380 -15.50 -22.43 27.50
N LEU A 381 -14.65 -21.76 28.29
CA LEU A 381 -15.00 -21.30 29.64
C LEU A 381 -16.08 -20.21 29.65
N ILE A 382 -16.17 -19.41 28.59
CA ILE A 382 -17.20 -18.37 28.44
C ILE A 382 -18.50 -18.99 27.87
N SER A 383 -18.38 -19.77 26.81
CA SER A 383 -19.49 -20.47 26.16
C SER A 383 -19.03 -21.74 25.46
N PRO A 384 -19.45 -22.92 25.95
CA PRO A 384 -19.18 -24.20 25.29
C PRO A 384 -19.74 -24.30 23.87
N ASP A 385 -20.81 -23.55 23.56
CA ASP A 385 -21.49 -23.63 22.27
C ASP A 385 -20.90 -22.70 21.20
N ARG A 386 -20.12 -21.67 21.60
CA ARG A 386 -19.79 -20.53 20.71
C ARG A 386 -18.36 -20.00 20.78
N TRP A 387 -17.49 -20.69 21.51
CA TRP A 387 -16.04 -20.43 21.66
C TRP A 387 -15.29 -20.07 20.36
N TYR A 388 -15.76 -20.54 19.20
CA TYR A 388 -15.16 -20.26 17.89
C TYR A 388 -15.02 -18.77 17.55
N TRP A 389 -15.85 -17.86 18.10
CA TRP A 389 -15.70 -16.41 17.88
C TRP A 389 -14.47 -15.82 18.58
N ALA A 390 -14.12 -16.35 19.76
CA ALA A 390 -12.90 -15.97 20.44
C ALA A 390 -11.68 -16.39 19.61
N VAL A 391 -11.71 -17.60 19.07
CA VAL A 391 -10.64 -18.14 18.23
C VAL A 391 -10.49 -17.37 16.91
N LEU A 392 -11.61 -17.09 16.24
CA LEU A 392 -11.62 -16.28 15.02
C LEU A 392 -11.04 -14.88 15.30
N THR A 393 -11.33 -14.31 16.46
CA THR A 393 -10.78 -13.02 16.86
C THR A 393 -9.28 -13.08 17.09
N ALA A 394 -8.80 -14.06 17.87
CA ALA A 394 -7.38 -14.26 18.10
C ALA A 394 -6.62 -14.41 16.76
N PHE A 395 -7.14 -15.22 15.83
CA PHE A 395 -6.57 -15.42 14.49
C PHE A 395 -6.57 -14.15 13.62
N LEU A 396 -7.69 -13.43 13.54
CA LEU A 396 -7.82 -12.28 12.64
C LEU A 396 -6.97 -11.09 13.07
N VAL A 397 -6.67 -10.95 14.36
CA VAL A 397 -5.79 -9.90 14.87
C VAL A 397 -4.35 -10.05 14.34
N PHE A 398 -3.87 -11.28 14.15
CA PHE A 398 -2.55 -11.58 13.54
C PHE A 398 -2.56 -11.54 12.01
N THR A 399 -3.72 -11.53 11.36
CA THR A 399 -3.79 -11.64 9.90
C THR A 399 -3.33 -10.37 9.21
N GLY A 400 -2.05 -10.32 8.83
CA GLY A 400 -1.42 -9.15 8.21
C GLY A 400 -1.00 -8.07 9.20
N ALA A 401 -0.74 -8.44 10.46
CA ALA A 401 -0.10 -7.59 11.46
C ALA A 401 1.13 -8.32 12.00
N SER A 402 2.28 -7.66 12.01
CA SER A 402 3.55 -8.27 12.44
C SER A 402 4.09 -7.68 13.73
N THR A 403 3.61 -6.50 14.14
CA THR A 403 4.11 -5.81 15.34
C THR A 403 3.09 -5.77 16.48
N ARG A 404 3.58 -5.68 17.72
CA ARG A 404 2.74 -5.56 18.95
C ARG A 404 1.69 -4.46 18.84
N GLY A 405 2.09 -3.27 18.36
CA GLY A 405 1.22 -2.11 18.22
C GLY A 405 0.11 -2.30 17.20
N GLU A 406 0.39 -2.95 16.07
CA GLU A 406 -0.64 -3.27 15.06
C GLU A 406 -1.65 -4.28 15.58
N ILE A 407 -1.17 -5.32 16.26
CA ILE A 407 -2.02 -6.33 16.89
C ILE A 407 -2.92 -5.69 17.95
N LEU A 408 -2.35 -4.86 18.84
CA LEU A 408 -3.11 -4.16 19.88
C LEU A 408 -4.18 -3.24 19.29
N THR A 409 -3.81 -2.41 18.31
CA THR A 409 -4.76 -1.50 17.67
C THR A 409 -5.87 -2.26 16.94
N ARG A 410 -5.56 -3.38 16.26
CA ARG A 410 -6.57 -4.22 15.60
C ARG A 410 -7.50 -4.91 16.57
N ALA A 411 -6.98 -5.47 17.66
CA ALA A 411 -7.80 -6.07 18.71
C ALA A 411 -8.79 -5.04 19.28
N GLY A 412 -8.31 -3.83 19.61
CA GLY A 412 -9.16 -2.73 20.06
C GLY A 412 -10.23 -2.33 19.04
N HIS A 413 -9.83 -2.12 17.78
CA HIS A 413 -10.76 -1.80 16.70
C HIS A 413 -11.84 -2.87 16.50
N ARG A 414 -11.48 -4.15 16.66
CA ARG A 414 -12.43 -5.25 16.53
C ARG A 414 -13.47 -5.25 17.64
N VAL A 415 -13.04 -5.02 18.89
CA VAL A 415 -13.95 -4.92 20.04
C VAL A 415 -14.90 -3.75 19.84
N VAL A 416 -14.39 -2.55 19.54
CA VAL A 416 -15.20 -1.34 19.29
C VAL A 416 -16.19 -1.55 18.15
N GLY A 417 -15.73 -2.08 17.02
CA GLY A 417 -16.58 -2.36 15.86
C GLY A 417 -17.65 -3.41 16.16
N THR A 418 -17.34 -4.43 16.97
CA THR A 418 -18.30 -5.47 17.36
C THR A 418 -19.36 -4.92 18.29
N ILE A 419 -18.99 -4.12 19.30
CA ILE A 419 -19.96 -3.47 20.20
C ILE A 419 -20.92 -2.60 19.39
N ALA A 420 -20.38 -1.71 18.55
CA ALA A 420 -21.20 -0.83 17.71
C ALA A 420 -22.08 -1.64 16.74
N GLY A 421 -21.55 -2.73 16.18
CA GLY A 421 -22.28 -3.59 15.24
C GLY A 421 -23.37 -4.42 15.90
N VAL A 422 -23.18 -4.85 17.15
CA VAL A 422 -24.21 -5.52 17.95
C VAL A 422 -25.36 -4.56 18.21
N LEU A 423 -25.07 -3.35 18.69
CA LEU A 423 -26.09 -2.32 18.94
C LEU A 423 -26.88 -2.00 17.66
N ALA A 424 -26.18 -1.76 16.55
CA ALA A 424 -26.82 -1.51 15.26
C ALA A 424 -27.61 -2.73 14.76
N GLY A 425 -27.09 -3.94 14.95
CA GLY A 425 -27.75 -5.20 14.56
C GLY A 425 -29.07 -5.42 15.30
N VAL A 426 -29.10 -5.16 16.62
CA VAL A 426 -30.33 -5.22 17.43
C VAL A 426 -31.35 -4.19 16.96
N VAL A 427 -30.94 -2.93 16.79
CA VAL A 427 -31.84 -1.86 16.33
C VAL A 427 -32.41 -2.16 14.94
N LEU A 428 -31.55 -2.53 13.98
CA LEU A 428 -31.97 -2.86 12.63
C LEU A 428 -32.87 -4.10 12.61
N SER A 429 -32.56 -5.13 13.39
CA SER A 429 -33.41 -6.33 13.47
C SER A 429 -34.80 -5.99 14.01
N ALA A 430 -34.88 -5.16 15.07
CA ALA A 430 -36.15 -4.70 15.62
C ALA A 430 -36.97 -3.89 14.61
N MET A 431 -36.32 -3.05 13.80
CA MET A 431 -36.97 -2.23 12.76
C MET A 431 -37.44 -3.05 11.55
N VAL A 432 -36.65 -4.05 11.14
CA VAL A 432 -36.91 -4.87 9.95
C VAL A 432 -37.93 -5.96 10.24
N GLY A 433 -37.97 -6.47 11.48
CA GLY A 433 -38.82 -7.57 11.88
C GLY A 433 -38.59 -8.82 11.02
N HIS A 434 -39.68 -9.46 10.60
CA HIS A 434 -39.68 -10.70 9.80
C HIS A 434 -39.62 -10.46 8.28
N ASN A 435 -39.33 -9.25 7.82
CA ASN A 435 -39.27 -8.93 6.39
C ASN A 435 -37.99 -9.51 5.75
N GLN A 436 -38.06 -10.77 5.32
CA GLN A 436 -36.93 -11.51 4.74
C GLN A 436 -36.27 -10.80 3.54
N PRO A 437 -37.02 -10.25 2.54
CA PRO A 437 -36.42 -9.47 1.46
C PRO A 437 -35.57 -8.30 1.96
N LEU A 438 -36.04 -7.56 2.96
CA LEU A 438 -35.31 -6.43 3.52
C LEU A 438 -34.05 -6.88 4.28
N GLN A 439 -34.10 -8.00 5.00
CA GLN A 439 -32.93 -8.60 5.66
C GLN A 439 -31.85 -8.99 4.63
N VAL A 440 -32.24 -9.57 3.49
CA VAL A 440 -31.31 -9.92 2.39
C VAL A 440 -30.68 -8.67 1.78
N VAL A 441 -31.45 -7.61 1.53
CA VAL A 441 -30.93 -6.34 1.01
C VAL A 441 -29.91 -5.73 1.98
N LEU A 442 -30.22 -5.69 3.28
CA LEU A 442 -29.31 -5.18 4.30
C LEU A 442 -28.04 -6.02 4.41
N LEU A 443 -28.13 -7.35 4.29
CA LEU A 443 -26.99 -8.24 4.24
C LEU A 443 -26.05 -7.86 3.07
N VAL A 444 -26.59 -7.71 1.86
CA VAL A 444 -25.82 -7.31 0.67
C VAL A 444 -25.16 -5.93 0.85
N VAL A 445 -25.88 -4.97 1.44
CA VAL A 445 -25.34 -3.63 1.76
C VAL A 445 -24.19 -3.73 2.77
N CYS A 446 -24.31 -4.58 3.80
CA CYS A 446 -23.24 -4.80 4.77
C CYS A 446 -22.01 -5.43 4.13
N VAL A 447 -22.18 -6.41 3.23
CA VAL A 447 -21.07 -7.01 2.45
C VAL A 447 -20.33 -5.93 1.67
N PHE A 448 -21.06 -5.09 0.93
CA PHE A 448 -20.46 -4.01 0.15
C PHE A 448 -19.61 -3.09 1.03
N PHE A 449 -20.16 -2.57 2.13
CA PHE A 449 -19.44 -1.64 3.00
C PHE A 449 -18.29 -2.30 3.76
N ALA A 450 -18.44 -3.56 4.19
CA ALA A 450 -17.38 -4.33 4.83
C ALA A 450 -16.13 -4.40 3.95
N PHE A 451 -16.28 -4.78 2.67
CA PHE A 451 -15.16 -4.88 1.74
C PHE A 451 -14.70 -3.52 1.20
N TYR A 452 -15.58 -2.52 1.08
CA TYR A 452 -15.19 -1.17 0.67
C TYR A 452 -14.30 -0.49 1.70
N LEU A 453 -14.62 -0.66 3.00
CA LEU A 453 -13.96 0.02 4.10
C LEU A 453 -12.82 -0.79 4.74
N VAL A 454 -12.56 -2.02 4.28
CA VAL A 454 -11.53 -2.93 4.81
C VAL A 454 -10.13 -2.29 4.86
N THR A 455 -9.80 -1.45 3.88
CA THR A 455 -8.50 -0.76 3.77
C THR A 455 -8.49 0.61 4.44
N VAL A 456 -9.64 1.10 4.92
CA VAL A 456 -9.79 2.41 5.55
C VAL A 456 -9.77 2.28 7.07
N ALA A 457 -10.67 1.47 7.62
CA ALA A 457 -10.82 1.31 9.07
C ALA A 457 -11.24 -0.11 9.41
N TYR A 458 -10.37 -0.84 10.11
CA TYR A 458 -10.63 -2.20 10.55
C TYR A 458 -11.85 -2.31 11.49
N ALA A 459 -12.12 -1.26 12.28
CA ALA A 459 -13.32 -1.19 13.11
C ALA A 459 -14.62 -1.21 12.28
N LEU A 460 -14.64 -0.51 11.14
CA LEU A 460 -15.81 -0.50 10.25
C LEU A 460 -16.02 -1.86 9.58
N LEU A 461 -14.95 -2.57 9.20
CA LEU A 461 -15.05 -3.95 8.74
C LEU A 461 -15.73 -4.83 9.80
N SER A 462 -15.24 -4.78 11.05
CA SER A 462 -15.82 -5.56 12.17
C SER A 462 -17.28 -5.20 12.41
N PHE A 463 -17.62 -3.91 12.33
CA PHE A 463 -18.98 -3.39 12.46
C PHE A 463 -19.91 -3.99 11.41
N PHE A 464 -19.60 -3.86 10.11
CA PHE A 464 -20.47 -4.34 9.04
C PHE A 464 -20.58 -5.87 9.01
N ILE A 465 -19.50 -6.60 9.31
CA ILE A 465 -19.56 -8.06 9.49
C ILE A 465 -20.47 -8.43 10.68
N THR A 466 -20.47 -7.62 11.73
CA THR A 466 -21.30 -7.87 12.91
C THR A 466 -22.78 -7.70 12.61
N VAL A 467 -23.14 -6.60 11.94
CA VAL A 467 -24.51 -6.36 11.48
C VAL A 467 -24.94 -7.41 10.45
N MET A 468 -24.07 -7.80 9.52
CA MET A 468 -24.34 -8.86 8.53
C MET A 468 -24.75 -10.16 9.21
N LEU A 469 -24.05 -10.59 10.26
CA LEU A 469 -24.41 -11.79 11.00
C LEU A 469 -25.68 -11.63 11.84
N ALA A 470 -25.97 -10.44 12.36
CA ALA A 470 -27.25 -10.18 13.01
C ALA A 470 -28.43 -10.39 12.04
N MET A 471 -28.32 -9.86 10.81
CA MET A 471 -29.31 -10.11 9.74
C MET A 471 -29.38 -11.59 9.36
N LEU A 472 -28.24 -12.28 9.34
CA LEU A 472 -28.18 -13.71 9.06
C LEU A 472 -28.86 -14.55 10.15
N TYR A 473 -28.67 -14.24 11.43
CA TYR A 473 -29.39 -14.89 12.52
C TYR A 473 -30.89 -14.61 12.45
N GLY A 474 -31.29 -13.41 12.02
CA GLY A 474 -32.67 -13.07 11.72
C GLY A 474 -33.27 -13.99 10.64
N LEU A 475 -32.55 -14.20 9.53
CA LEU A 475 -32.98 -15.11 8.45
C LEU A 475 -33.05 -16.57 8.90
N LEU A 476 -32.16 -17.00 9.78
CA LEU A 476 -32.13 -18.35 10.34
C LEU A 476 -33.17 -18.57 11.45
N GLY A 477 -33.88 -17.52 11.90
CA GLY A 477 -34.82 -17.61 13.02
C GLY A 477 -34.17 -17.90 14.38
N THR A 478 -32.86 -17.70 14.50
CA THR A 478 -32.07 -17.99 15.71
C THR A 478 -31.52 -16.72 16.38
N PHE A 479 -32.09 -15.57 16.02
CA PHE A 479 -31.72 -14.29 16.60
C PHE A 479 -32.10 -14.23 18.08
N SER A 480 -31.14 -13.86 18.93
CA SER A 480 -31.37 -13.51 20.33
C SER A 480 -30.41 -12.38 20.73
N VAL A 481 -30.83 -11.53 21.66
CA VAL A 481 -29.97 -10.48 22.22
C VAL A 481 -28.77 -11.10 22.95
N ASP A 482 -28.99 -12.19 23.69
CA ASP A 482 -27.93 -12.92 24.41
C ASP A 482 -26.85 -13.44 23.45
N VAL A 483 -27.28 -13.87 22.26
CA VAL A 483 -26.41 -14.35 21.18
C VAL A 483 -25.49 -13.25 20.66
N LEU A 484 -25.99 -12.02 20.57
CA LEU A 484 -25.21 -10.87 20.15
C LEU A 484 -24.34 -10.31 21.28
N GLU A 485 -24.81 -10.33 22.53
CA GLU A 485 -24.03 -9.91 23.70
C GLU A 485 -22.85 -10.83 23.93
N LEU A 486 -23.06 -12.15 23.83
CA LEU A 486 -22.01 -13.15 23.97
C LEU A 486 -20.84 -12.90 23.02
N ARG A 487 -21.15 -12.42 21.81
CA ARG A 487 -20.15 -12.07 20.82
C ARG A 487 -19.19 -10.98 21.29
N ILE A 488 -19.65 -10.04 22.12
CA ILE A 488 -18.80 -9.00 22.71
C ILE A 488 -17.79 -9.63 23.65
N TYR A 489 -18.24 -10.52 24.55
CA TYR A 489 -17.37 -11.24 25.49
C TYR A 489 -16.36 -12.13 24.76
N GLU A 490 -16.79 -12.89 23.77
CA GLU A 490 -15.92 -13.78 22.98
C GLU A 490 -14.89 -12.98 22.16
N THR A 491 -15.30 -11.87 21.56
CA THR A 491 -14.38 -10.98 20.83
C THR A 491 -13.37 -10.34 21.77
N ALA A 492 -13.79 -9.92 22.96
CA ALA A 492 -12.90 -9.37 23.98
C ALA A 492 -11.89 -10.42 24.46
N ALA A 493 -12.34 -11.65 24.76
CA ALA A 493 -11.50 -12.76 25.16
C ALA A 493 -10.46 -13.13 24.10
N GLY A 494 -10.89 -13.29 22.84
CA GLY A 494 -9.97 -13.54 21.73
C GLY A 494 -8.98 -12.40 21.50
N GLY A 495 -9.42 -11.16 21.70
CA GLY A 495 -8.57 -9.97 21.60
C GLY A 495 -7.50 -9.95 22.69
N LEU A 496 -7.88 -10.24 23.93
CA LEU A 496 -6.96 -10.36 25.07
C LEU A 496 -5.93 -11.46 24.85
N VAL A 497 -6.34 -12.65 24.41
CA VAL A 497 -5.42 -13.75 24.13
C VAL A 497 -4.49 -13.42 22.95
N GLY A 498 -5.02 -12.79 21.89
CA GLY A 498 -4.22 -12.33 20.77
C GLY A 498 -3.16 -11.31 21.19
N ILE A 499 -3.53 -10.33 22.02
CA ILE A 499 -2.59 -9.36 22.61
C ILE A 499 -1.57 -10.09 23.49
N ALA A 500 -1.99 -10.96 24.41
CA ALA A 500 -1.09 -11.69 25.28
C ALA A 500 -0.06 -12.51 24.48
N SER A 501 -0.50 -13.27 23.48
CA SER A 501 0.39 -14.01 22.58
C SER A 501 1.36 -13.07 21.83
N ALA A 502 0.91 -11.90 21.39
CA ALA A 502 1.78 -10.92 20.74
C ALA A 502 2.88 -10.37 21.65
N TYR A 503 2.61 -10.25 22.96
CA TYR A 503 3.59 -9.76 23.94
C TYR A 503 4.50 -10.85 24.49
N PHE A 504 4.00 -12.09 24.64
CA PHE A 504 4.71 -13.17 25.33
C PHE A 504 5.32 -14.23 24.38
N ILE A 505 4.89 -14.33 23.12
CA ILE A 505 5.34 -15.38 22.17
C ILE A 505 5.97 -14.72 20.93
N PHE A 506 7.22 -15.09 20.61
CA PHE A 506 7.98 -14.63 19.42
C PHE A 506 7.84 -13.13 19.11
N SER A 507 8.11 -12.31 20.10
CA SER A 507 7.67 -10.94 20.10
C SER A 507 8.67 -9.97 19.46
N THR A 508 8.30 -9.31 18.35
CA THR A 508 9.03 -8.17 17.77
C THR A 508 8.45 -6.85 18.31
N GLY A 509 9.29 -6.02 18.93
CA GLY A 509 8.86 -4.74 19.48
C GLY A 509 8.58 -3.73 18.37
N THR A 510 7.43 -3.05 18.40
CA THR A 510 7.13 -1.98 17.41
C THR A 510 8.23 -0.91 17.37
N ARG A 511 8.82 -0.58 18.53
CA ARG A 511 9.95 0.37 18.59
C ARG A 511 11.24 -0.21 18.01
N SER A 512 11.57 -1.48 18.28
CA SER A 512 12.79 -2.10 17.74
C SER A 512 12.71 -2.24 16.22
N THR A 513 11.55 -2.66 15.68
CA THR A 513 11.33 -2.72 14.23
C THR A 513 11.37 -1.33 13.60
N MET A 514 10.85 -0.30 14.26
CA MET A 514 10.98 1.07 13.78
C MET A 514 12.44 1.51 13.76
N THR A 515 13.22 1.27 14.82
CA THR A 515 14.65 1.61 14.87
C THR A 515 15.43 0.86 13.79
N GLU A 516 15.20 -0.44 13.62
CA GLU A 516 15.79 -1.26 12.55
C GLU A 516 15.49 -0.68 11.16
N LYS A 517 14.25 -0.27 10.90
CA LYS A 517 13.88 0.34 9.61
C LYS A 517 14.41 1.75 9.43
N ILE A 518 14.66 2.49 10.51
CA ILE A 518 15.37 3.77 10.43
C ILE A 518 16.83 3.51 10.06
N ASP A 519 17.48 2.55 10.72
CA ASP A 519 18.87 2.18 10.45
C ASP A 519 19.04 1.74 8.99
N ASP A 520 18.17 0.85 8.50
CA ASP A 520 18.13 0.43 7.09
C ASP A 520 18.01 1.66 6.15
N TYR A 521 17.08 2.58 6.43
CA TYR A 521 16.87 3.78 5.62
C TYR A 521 18.09 4.70 5.62
N LEU A 522 18.70 4.93 6.78
CA LEU A 522 19.89 5.78 6.92
C LEU A 522 21.11 5.15 6.23
N ASP A 523 21.27 3.83 6.30
CA ASP A 523 22.33 3.11 5.60
C ASP A 523 22.18 3.21 4.08
N GLN A 524 20.94 3.06 3.56
CA GLN A 524 20.67 3.29 2.14
C GLN A 524 20.90 4.77 1.74
N MET A 525 20.61 5.73 2.62
CA MET A 525 20.87 7.15 2.36
C MET A 525 22.38 7.42 2.27
N SER A 526 23.18 6.87 3.18
CA SER A 526 24.64 6.96 3.14
C SER A 526 25.22 6.33 1.88
N ALA A 527 24.71 5.16 1.47
CA ALA A 527 25.10 4.52 0.21
C ALA A 527 24.79 5.40 -1.02
N ILE A 528 23.62 6.07 -1.04
CA ILE A 528 23.26 7.01 -2.10
C ILE A 528 24.21 8.21 -2.13
N VAL A 529 24.61 8.73 -0.97
CA VAL A 529 25.60 9.82 -0.89
C VAL A 529 26.92 9.37 -1.54
N ASP A 530 27.44 8.19 -1.19
CA ASP A 530 28.69 7.67 -1.74
C ASP A 530 28.61 7.45 -3.26
N THR A 531 27.60 6.71 -3.73
CA THR A 531 27.46 6.38 -5.16
C THR A 531 27.24 7.65 -5.98
N ALA A 532 26.41 8.58 -5.51
CA ALA A 532 26.11 9.80 -6.27
C ALA A 532 27.30 10.74 -6.34
N ILE A 533 28.02 10.94 -5.23
CA ILE A 533 29.23 11.78 -5.21
C ILE A 533 30.35 11.13 -6.01
N GLY A 534 30.51 9.80 -5.94
CA GLY A 534 31.41 9.05 -6.81
C GLY A 534 31.18 9.34 -8.29
N SER A 535 29.92 9.30 -8.76
CA SER A 535 29.59 9.64 -10.15
C SER A 535 29.79 11.12 -10.50
N VAL A 536 29.64 12.04 -9.54
CA VAL A 536 29.88 13.48 -9.78
C VAL A 536 31.38 13.80 -9.87
N VAL A 537 32.20 13.12 -9.07
CA VAL A 537 33.66 13.27 -9.09
C VAL A 537 34.28 12.58 -10.31
N GLU A 538 33.77 11.40 -10.68
CA GLU A 538 34.20 10.63 -11.84
C GLU A 538 33.05 10.48 -12.87
N PRO A 539 32.82 11.47 -13.75
CA PRO A 539 31.79 11.38 -14.78
C PRO A 539 31.99 10.21 -15.75
N GLY A 540 30.89 9.70 -16.32
CA GLY A 540 30.94 8.58 -17.26
C GLY A 540 31.13 7.20 -16.61
N ARG A 541 31.04 7.10 -15.28
CA ARG A 541 31.03 5.84 -14.53
C ARG A 541 29.67 5.17 -14.65
N ASP A 542 29.66 3.89 -15.01
CA ASP A 542 28.41 3.11 -15.01
C ASP A 542 27.99 2.85 -13.56
N THR A 543 26.76 3.25 -13.22
CA THR A 543 26.23 3.18 -11.85
C THR A 543 24.76 2.88 -11.87
N ASP A 544 24.32 2.00 -10.98
CA ASP A 544 22.91 1.69 -10.79
C ASP A 544 22.25 2.58 -9.73
N LEU A 545 22.50 3.90 -9.82
CA LEU A 545 21.91 4.91 -8.93
C LEU A 545 20.37 4.87 -8.92
N VAL A 546 19.78 4.37 -10.00
CA VAL A 546 18.33 4.16 -10.10
C VAL A 546 17.88 3.04 -9.17
N ALA A 547 18.52 1.86 -9.22
CA ALA A 547 18.15 0.77 -8.33
C ALA A 547 18.45 1.10 -6.87
N ASP A 548 19.57 1.77 -6.59
CA ASP A 548 19.89 2.21 -5.23
C ASP A 548 18.84 3.19 -4.70
N MET A 549 18.34 4.09 -5.55
CA MET A 549 17.29 5.01 -5.15
C MET A 549 15.97 4.28 -4.86
N ARG A 550 15.65 3.20 -5.61
CA ARG A 550 14.51 2.34 -5.27
C ARG A 550 14.68 1.63 -3.94
N LYS A 551 15.89 1.16 -3.60
CA LYS A 551 16.15 0.55 -2.28
C LYS A 551 15.88 1.56 -1.17
N LEU A 552 16.34 2.79 -1.33
CA LEU A 552 16.09 3.89 -0.39
C LEU A 552 14.60 4.26 -0.29
N ASP A 553 13.87 4.34 -1.40
CA ASP A 553 12.41 4.59 -1.40
C ASP A 553 11.62 3.45 -0.75
N ASN A 554 12.01 2.20 -1.01
CA ASN A 554 11.43 1.02 -0.36
C ASN A 554 11.70 1.03 1.15
N ALA A 555 12.93 1.36 1.56
CA ALA A 555 13.28 1.52 2.97
C ALA A 555 12.45 2.62 3.64
N LEU A 556 12.20 3.75 2.96
CA LEU A 556 11.31 4.81 3.47
C LEU A 556 9.85 4.31 3.58
N LYS A 557 9.35 3.57 2.59
CA LYS A 557 7.99 2.99 2.60
C LYS A 557 7.83 2.04 3.79
N ASP A 558 8.81 1.17 4.02
CA ASP A 558 8.82 0.23 5.13
C ASP A 558 8.94 0.95 6.48
N LEU A 559 9.76 1.99 6.56
CA LEU A 559 9.88 2.87 7.73
C LEU A 559 8.56 3.57 8.07
N VAL A 560 7.89 4.17 7.09
CA VAL A 560 6.59 4.82 7.28
C VAL A 560 5.53 3.80 7.72
N ALA A 561 5.54 2.59 7.13
CA ALA A 561 4.65 1.51 7.52
C ALA A 561 4.88 1.08 8.98
N ALA A 562 6.15 0.87 9.38
CA ALA A 562 6.54 0.49 10.73
C ALA A 562 6.24 1.59 11.77
N GLY A 563 6.30 2.87 11.38
CA GLY A 563 6.03 4.01 12.26
C GLY A 563 4.55 4.32 12.47
N LYS A 564 3.67 3.93 11.54
CA LYS A 564 2.23 4.21 11.58
C LYS A 564 1.51 3.80 12.87
N PRO A 565 1.79 2.64 13.50
CA PRO A 565 1.17 2.27 14.79
C PRO A 565 1.56 3.24 15.92
N LEU A 566 2.77 3.81 15.88
CA LEU A 566 3.26 4.76 16.89
C LEU A 566 2.58 6.13 16.76
N GLU A 567 2.14 6.51 15.56
CA GLU A 567 1.31 7.71 15.35
C GLU A 567 -0.09 7.60 15.95
N MET A 568 -0.57 6.37 16.16
CA MET A 568 -1.89 6.06 16.74
C MET A 568 -1.82 5.64 18.22
N GLY A 569 -0.62 5.42 18.76
CA GLY A 569 -0.39 4.93 20.14
C GLY A 569 -1.00 5.83 21.22
N PRO A 570 -1.29 5.32 22.43
CA PRO A 570 -2.16 5.99 23.41
C PRO A 570 -1.65 7.33 23.95
N THR A 571 -0.34 7.60 23.90
CA THR A 571 0.24 8.83 24.49
C THR A 571 0.52 9.91 23.45
N THR A 572 0.13 11.16 23.73
CA THR A 572 0.31 12.29 22.82
C THR A 572 1.78 12.57 22.51
N ARG A 573 2.68 12.42 23.48
CA ARG A 573 4.12 12.69 23.32
C ARG A 573 4.80 11.75 22.31
N THR A 574 4.48 10.46 22.34
CA THR A 574 5.02 9.48 21.38
C THR A 574 4.50 9.72 19.97
N ARG A 575 3.24 10.17 19.82
CA ARG A 575 2.64 10.48 18.51
C ARG A 575 3.34 11.64 17.81
N HIS A 576 3.62 12.73 18.52
CA HIS A 576 4.25 13.92 17.94
C HIS A 576 5.71 13.65 17.56
N GLY A 577 6.44 12.90 18.39
CA GLY A 577 7.81 12.47 18.08
C GLY A 577 7.90 11.60 16.82
N ALA A 578 7.04 10.58 16.71
CA ALA A 578 7.01 9.70 15.54
C ALA A 578 6.67 10.47 14.25
N LYS A 579 5.63 11.32 14.29
CA LYS A 579 5.23 12.17 13.15
C LYS A 579 6.34 13.11 12.71
N ARG A 580 7.06 13.72 13.66
CA ARG A 580 8.18 14.61 13.37
C ARG A 580 9.31 13.86 12.68
N LEU A 581 9.71 12.71 13.23
CA LEU A 581 10.79 11.90 12.69
C LEU A 581 10.47 11.42 11.27
N LEU A 582 9.27 10.86 11.06
CA LEU A 582 8.82 10.45 9.72
C LEU A 582 8.80 11.63 8.73
N ARG A 583 8.41 12.82 9.19
CA ARG A 583 8.44 14.03 8.36
C ARG A 583 9.87 14.41 7.98
N ILE A 584 10.82 14.38 8.93
CA ILE A 584 12.23 14.67 8.66
C ILE A 584 12.76 13.68 7.61
N MET A 585 12.53 12.38 7.79
CA MET A 585 12.97 11.35 6.83
C MET A 585 12.34 11.53 5.45
N THR A 586 11.05 11.85 5.38
CA THR A 586 10.36 12.15 4.11
C THR A 586 10.97 13.35 3.39
N VAL A 587 11.38 14.39 4.14
CA VAL A 587 12.02 15.58 3.58
C VAL A 587 13.45 15.26 3.15
N SER A 588 14.23 14.56 3.97
CA SER A 588 15.60 14.10 3.65
C SER A 588 15.62 13.22 2.40
N ASN A 589 14.59 12.40 2.17
CA ASN A 589 14.45 11.58 0.96
C ASN A 589 14.45 12.43 -0.32
N ARG A 590 13.82 13.62 -0.29
CA ARG A 590 13.82 14.54 -1.45
C ARG A 590 15.23 15.06 -1.76
N SER A 591 16.04 15.29 -0.73
CA SER A 591 17.44 15.69 -0.90
C SER A 591 18.28 14.53 -1.46
N GLY A 592 18.07 13.30 -0.98
CA GLY A 592 18.65 12.08 -1.57
C GLY A 592 18.33 11.94 -3.05
N HIS A 593 17.06 12.17 -3.42
CA HIS A 593 16.59 12.21 -4.82
C HIS A 593 17.25 13.30 -5.68
N ALA A 594 17.49 14.48 -5.11
CA ALA A 594 18.20 15.56 -5.81
C ALA A 594 19.68 15.22 -6.01
N LEU A 595 20.29 14.53 -5.05
CA LEU A 595 21.68 14.08 -5.10
C LEU A 595 21.87 12.94 -6.10
N ALA A 596 21.04 11.90 -6.05
CA ALA A 596 21.08 10.77 -6.99
C ALA A 596 20.97 11.24 -8.44
N ARG A 597 20.12 12.25 -8.72
CA ARG A 597 20.02 12.82 -10.07
C ARG A 597 21.21 13.66 -10.49
N ALA A 598 21.90 14.30 -9.55
CA ALA A 598 23.19 14.93 -9.84
C ALA A 598 24.21 13.86 -10.28
N GLY A 599 24.23 12.72 -9.59
CA GLY A 599 25.03 11.54 -9.94
C GLY A 599 24.67 10.94 -11.31
N VAL A 600 23.39 10.68 -11.59
CA VAL A 600 22.92 10.17 -12.90
C VAL A 600 23.20 11.16 -14.03
N GLY A 601 23.09 12.46 -13.75
CA GLY A 601 23.47 13.49 -14.71
C GLY A 601 24.96 13.45 -15.04
N ALA A 602 25.81 13.18 -14.05
CA ALA A 602 27.26 13.08 -14.22
C ALA A 602 27.70 11.74 -14.85
N SER A 603 27.03 10.62 -14.54
CA SER A 603 27.32 9.33 -15.18
C SER A 603 27.07 9.32 -16.69
N ARG A 604 26.18 10.21 -17.18
CA ARG A 604 25.90 10.41 -18.61
C ARG A 604 26.75 11.49 -19.28
N ALA A 605 27.54 12.24 -18.51
CA ALA A 605 28.39 13.29 -19.04
C ALA A 605 29.71 12.72 -19.61
N GLU A 606 30.38 13.48 -20.48
CA GLU A 606 31.70 13.08 -20.99
C GLU A 606 32.71 12.93 -19.86
N LYS A 607 33.58 11.92 -19.92
CA LYS A 607 34.57 11.60 -18.88
C LYS A 607 35.52 12.76 -18.54
N THR A 608 35.70 13.70 -19.47
CA THR A 608 36.55 14.89 -19.34
C THR A 608 35.85 16.07 -18.63
N SER A 609 34.55 15.96 -18.33
CA SER A 609 33.74 17.02 -17.72
C SER A 609 33.78 17.07 -16.19
N GLY A 610 34.73 16.34 -15.59
CA GLY A 610 34.90 16.24 -14.13
C GLY A 610 35.26 17.56 -13.45
N PRO A 611 34.95 17.70 -12.15
CA PRO A 611 35.42 18.83 -11.35
C PRO A 611 36.95 18.85 -11.22
N SER A 612 37.53 20.00 -10.86
CA SER A 612 38.96 20.07 -10.51
C SER A 612 39.28 19.20 -9.30
N ASP A 613 40.53 18.73 -9.16
CA ASP A 613 40.94 17.88 -8.03
C ASP A 613 40.65 18.53 -6.67
N ALA A 614 40.85 19.85 -6.55
CA ALA A 614 40.51 20.60 -5.34
C ALA A 614 39.01 20.59 -5.04
N THR A 615 38.17 20.77 -6.08
CA THR A 615 36.71 20.69 -5.96
C THR A 615 36.24 19.26 -5.66
N ALA A 616 36.89 18.25 -6.23
CA ALA A 616 36.59 16.84 -5.97
C ALA A 616 36.88 16.44 -4.52
N THR A 617 38.02 16.86 -3.97
CA THR A 617 38.36 16.65 -2.56
C THR A 617 37.37 17.35 -1.64
N ALA A 618 37.09 18.63 -1.87
CA ALA A 618 36.12 19.37 -1.07
C ALA A 618 34.69 18.76 -1.12
N LEU A 619 34.31 18.16 -2.27
CA LEU A 619 33.02 17.49 -2.41
C LEU A 619 32.98 16.16 -1.64
N ARG A 620 34.09 15.41 -1.59
CA ARG A 620 34.22 14.21 -0.74
C ARG A 620 34.16 14.58 0.73
N ASP A 621 34.87 15.61 1.15
CA ASP A 621 34.83 16.11 2.54
C ASP A 621 33.40 16.53 2.93
N ALA A 622 32.68 17.20 2.03
CA ALA A 622 31.28 17.56 2.24
C ALA A 622 30.35 16.33 2.38
N ALA A 623 30.62 15.27 1.62
CA ALA A 623 29.89 14.01 1.69
C ALA A 623 30.16 13.31 3.03
N ASP A 624 31.41 13.26 3.46
CA ASP A 624 31.82 12.66 4.74
C ASP A 624 31.19 13.36 5.92
N VAL A 625 31.18 14.70 5.95
CA VAL A 625 30.45 15.47 6.99
C VAL A 625 28.97 15.11 7.03
N THR A 626 28.34 14.96 5.87
CA THR A 626 26.92 14.58 5.78
C THR A 626 26.69 13.14 6.27
N LYS A 627 27.62 12.22 6.01
CA LYS A 627 27.56 10.84 6.49
C LYS A 627 27.78 10.74 7.99
N THR A 628 28.76 11.46 8.54
CA THR A 628 28.94 11.58 10.00
C THR A 628 27.67 12.08 10.66
N MET A 629 26.99 13.05 10.05
CA MET A 629 25.70 13.52 10.55
C MET A 629 24.60 12.44 10.53
N ILE A 630 24.57 11.61 9.49
CA ILE A 630 23.65 10.46 9.39
C ILE A 630 23.96 9.44 10.50
N ASP A 631 25.24 9.14 10.73
CA ASP A 631 25.69 8.22 11.78
C ASP A 631 25.37 8.76 13.17
N ASP A 632 25.53 10.06 13.40
CA ASP A 632 25.15 10.73 14.63
C ASP A 632 23.64 10.63 14.86
N VAL A 633 22.82 10.84 13.83
CA VAL A 633 21.36 10.63 13.93
C VAL A 633 21.05 9.17 14.29
N LYS A 634 21.76 8.19 13.70
CA LYS A 634 21.62 6.77 14.01
C LYS A 634 21.89 6.49 15.50
N ARG A 635 23.01 7.01 16.02
CA ARG A 635 23.41 6.90 17.44
C ARG A 635 22.41 7.60 18.38
N ALA A 636 21.91 8.77 18.00
CA ALA A 636 20.91 9.49 18.79
C ALA A 636 19.58 8.71 18.90
N LEU A 637 19.19 8.03 17.83
CA LEU A 637 17.96 7.24 17.76
C LEU A 637 18.08 5.88 18.47
N SER A 638 19.29 5.32 18.55
CA SER A 638 19.60 4.13 19.38
C SER A 638 19.60 4.46 20.89
N GLY A 639 19.64 5.75 21.25
CA GLY A 639 19.54 6.24 22.62
C GLY A 639 20.87 6.72 23.21
N GLU A 640 21.92 6.83 22.41
CA GLU A 640 23.19 7.42 22.82
C GLU A 640 23.07 8.94 22.98
N HIS A 641 23.85 9.50 23.90
CA HIS A 641 23.98 10.95 24.01
C HIS A 641 24.96 11.43 22.93
N VAL A 642 24.42 12.13 21.94
CA VAL A 642 25.20 12.81 20.90
C VAL A 642 25.06 14.30 21.13
N GLU A 643 26.19 14.99 21.25
CA GLU A 643 26.20 16.45 21.36
C GLU A 643 25.67 17.06 20.05
N PRO A 644 24.69 17.97 20.10
CA PRO A 644 24.19 18.61 18.90
C PRO A 644 25.35 19.38 18.23
N PRO A 645 25.51 19.28 16.90
CA PRO A 645 26.61 19.96 16.21
C PRO A 645 26.55 21.48 16.48
N GLU A 646 27.67 22.06 16.91
CA GLU A 646 27.76 23.47 17.33
C GLU A 646 27.25 24.44 16.25
N LYS A 647 27.40 24.09 14.95
CA LYS A 647 26.84 24.82 13.81
C LYS A 647 26.34 23.85 12.73
N LEU A 648 25.02 23.81 12.52
CA LEU A 648 24.32 23.06 11.46
C LEU A 648 24.73 23.45 10.01
N THR A 649 25.69 24.36 9.83
CA THR A 649 25.97 25.05 8.56
C THR A 649 27.45 25.32 8.31
N GLU A 650 28.38 24.80 9.11
CA GLU A 650 29.80 25.09 8.90
C GLU A 650 30.40 24.32 7.71
N THR A 651 30.82 25.12 6.72
CA THR A 651 32.08 24.98 5.95
C THR A 651 32.34 23.64 5.25
N SER A 652 31.54 23.34 4.23
CA SER A 652 32.04 22.55 3.09
C SER A 652 31.42 23.03 1.78
N ALA A 653 30.13 23.38 1.79
CA ALA A 653 29.47 23.96 0.62
C ALA A 653 30.11 25.29 0.17
N LEU A 654 30.55 26.12 1.12
CA LEU A 654 31.23 27.38 0.85
C LEU A 654 32.65 27.13 0.29
N ASP A 655 33.39 26.17 0.84
CA ASP A 655 34.73 25.79 0.35
C ASP A 655 34.67 25.16 -1.04
N VAL A 656 33.67 24.30 -1.30
CA VAL A 656 33.43 23.74 -2.64
C VAL A 656 33.05 24.84 -3.65
N MET A 657 32.24 25.82 -3.25
CA MET A 657 31.86 26.93 -4.12
C MET A 657 33.01 27.93 -4.36
N LEU A 658 33.89 28.13 -3.38
CA LEU A 658 35.08 28.99 -3.49
C LEU A 658 36.18 28.35 -4.34
N ALA A 659 36.31 27.02 -4.32
CA ALA A 659 37.29 26.27 -5.10
C ALA A 659 36.94 26.11 -6.60
N SER A 660 35.77 26.55 -7.03
CA SER A 660 35.25 26.30 -8.39
C SER A 660 35.05 27.57 -9.20
N THR A 661 35.89 27.83 -10.20
CA THR A 661 35.75 28.98 -11.12
C THR A 661 34.75 28.72 -12.26
N THR A 662 34.50 27.45 -12.61
CA THR A 662 33.43 27.02 -13.53
C THR A 662 32.85 25.68 -13.07
N THR A 663 31.74 25.68 -12.33
CA THR A 663 31.09 24.43 -11.87
C THR A 663 30.22 23.79 -12.94
N PRO A 664 30.41 22.50 -13.28
CA PRO A 664 29.38 21.71 -13.93
C PRO A 664 28.06 21.74 -13.15
N GLY A 665 26.93 21.64 -13.87
CA GLY A 665 25.61 21.71 -13.24
C GLY A 665 25.34 20.59 -12.21
N SER A 666 25.97 19.42 -12.40
CA SER A 666 25.91 18.28 -11.47
C SER A 666 26.56 18.62 -10.12
N VAL A 667 27.75 19.22 -10.12
CA VAL A 667 28.48 19.62 -8.91
C VAL A 667 27.68 20.61 -8.07
N ARG A 668 27.13 21.66 -8.69
CA ARG A 668 26.28 22.64 -7.98
C ARG A 668 25.03 22.01 -7.39
N SER A 669 24.43 21.06 -8.10
CA SER A 669 23.26 20.31 -7.63
C SER A 669 23.62 19.41 -6.45
N ALA A 670 24.77 18.73 -6.50
CA ALA A 670 25.27 17.87 -5.43
C ALA A 670 25.52 18.67 -4.14
N VAL A 671 26.25 19.79 -4.22
CA VAL A 671 26.54 20.67 -3.08
C VAL A 671 25.26 21.15 -2.39
N ARG A 672 24.28 21.63 -3.18
CA ARG A 672 23.00 22.08 -2.62
C ARG A 672 22.25 20.94 -1.93
N SER A 673 22.28 19.75 -2.52
CA SER A 673 21.58 18.57 -2.00
C SER A 673 22.21 18.08 -0.69
N LEU A 674 23.55 18.00 -0.62
CA LEU A 674 24.29 17.68 0.61
C LEU A 674 24.01 18.70 1.72
N SER A 675 24.09 20.00 1.41
CA SER A 675 23.79 21.06 2.39
C SER A 675 22.35 20.96 2.92
N THR A 676 21.38 20.69 2.04
CA THR A 676 19.99 20.54 2.45
C THR A 676 19.79 19.27 3.30
N LEU A 677 20.41 18.16 2.90
CA LEU A 677 20.36 16.88 3.63
C LEU A 677 20.98 17.00 5.02
N ASN A 678 22.16 17.61 5.14
CA ASN A 678 22.83 17.84 6.41
C ASN A 678 21.95 18.69 7.35
N ARG A 679 21.36 19.77 6.82
CA ARG A 679 20.44 20.62 7.59
C ARG A 679 19.19 19.85 8.05
N THR A 680 18.57 19.05 7.18
CA THR A 680 17.35 18.32 7.53
C THR A 680 17.61 17.21 8.53
N MET A 681 18.74 16.50 8.41
CA MET A 681 19.16 15.51 9.42
C MET A 681 19.44 16.18 10.77
N GLY A 682 20.01 17.39 10.77
CA GLY A 682 20.21 18.16 11.99
C GLY A 682 18.98 18.65 12.70
N GLU A 683 17.84 18.74 12.03
CA GLU A 683 16.57 19.00 12.70
C GLU A 683 16.22 17.91 13.72
N VAL A 684 16.76 16.68 13.61
CA VAL A 684 16.56 15.62 14.62
C VAL A 684 17.09 16.05 15.99
N PHE A 685 18.24 16.74 16.02
CA PHE A 685 18.91 17.19 17.25
C PHE A 685 18.35 18.47 17.84
N THR A 686 17.71 19.31 17.01
CA THR A 686 17.00 20.47 17.52
C THR A 686 15.86 19.99 18.42
N ARG A 687 16.02 20.12 19.74
CA ARG A 687 15.00 19.74 20.71
C ARG A 687 13.73 20.57 20.51
N ALA A 688 12.61 19.93 20.86
CA ALA A 688 11.27 20.49 20.95
C ALA A 688 11.21 21.79 21.74
#